data_AF-A0A365D752-F1
#
_entry.id   AF-A0A365D752-F1
#
_cell.length_a   1.000
_cell.length_b   1.000
_cell.length_c   1.000
_cell.angle_alpha   90.00
_cell.angle_beta   90.00
_cell.angle_gamma   90.00
#
_symmetry.space_group_name_H-M   'P 1'
#
loop_
_entity.id
_entity.type
_entity.pdbx_description
1 polymer ?
#
loop_
_entity_poly.entity_id
_entity_poly.type
_entity_poly.pdbx_seq_one_letter_code
_entity_poly.pdbx_strand_id
1 'polypeptide(L)'
;MTTTKLFDTLLVANRGEIACRIIESARKLGLRTIAVFSEADRGAKHVRLADEAVLLGPAPAKESYLRVEAILAAAKETGAGAIHPGYGFLSEDAAFAEAVEAAGLVFVGPTPEQLRIFGTKHTARDAARAAGVPMIAGSGLLEDVDAAVAASATIGFPLMLKATGGGGGIGMTVCRTEAELVDSFPRVARLAGASFGTAGVFAERYVENARHVEVQVFGDGEGRVVSLGDRDCSLQRRHQKVLEEAPAPDLPADLREELHRSSRALCASLNYRSAGTVEFVYDSARKEASFLEVNARLQVEHPVTESVTGVDLVEWMLRLAQAGAEAHTVLADVPDALPVSGHAVEARVYAEDPARGFQPSAGTVTNAAYPGPEEARVDAWVETGTDVSTNYDPLLGKIITSGASRTEAFDRLAVALGNTRIDGIETNLGLLRAVSGMNVVRAVEHSTSTLDNVGDPEPRITVERPGLQTSVQDWPGRTGLWQIGVPPSGPMDDLSFRLGNTALGNPEGVPGLEFTMTGPSLVFTHATTVCVTGAEVTVTVDGVEVPAWTPVTVPAGGTLDVGTATGKGLRGYILFQGGLDIPAYLGSASTFTLGQFGGHAGRVLRAGDVLRAVTVDGVPAAGQAAAVPADSRPVLVSTWELAVAEGPHGAPEFFQREDIEDLYAAEYEVHFNSARTGVRLIGPKPRWARTDGGEAGLHPSNIHDTAYSVGALDFTGDTPILLGPDGPSLGGFVCPVTVVTAERWKLGQLRPGDKVRFVPIKASQAPSAADLGPGRQLVLPGDAGWSGSAALKLPAAAAATPGPVRGDGDDGVLGRVPDGSGRPAVTYRRSGDDNLLVEYGDMVLDLGLRARVHALHQHIEALRVPGIVDLTPGIRSLQIKVDPSVLSTRRLLGLVQEVEAALPASSELVVPSRTVRLPLSWDDPATREAIERYMAGVRDDAPWCPWNIEFIRRINGLDSVNEVFDTVFNAEYLVLGLGDVYLGAPVATPLDPRHRLVTTKYNPARTWTPENAVGIGGAYMCIYGMEGPGGYQFVGRTTQVWSRYADSAPFEPGSPWLLRFFDRISWYPVSPEELLDLRADMAAGRGRGVEIEDGTFSLAEHEQFLAENRASIEAFRDKQGAAFAVERQAWADAGEFDRADALAAVAAPAADDVVVPDGGSLVSAPFAASVWKVDVAEGDRVAKGQPLVSLEAMKMETVLEAPCDGVVLRVLPTAGSQVVAGEAVVVLGGSDLALLEVEDLELEGATV
;
A
#
# COMPACT_ATOMS: atom_id res chain seq x y z
N MET A 1 42.59 -31.85 3.17
CA MET A 1 43.33 -30.71 3.77
C MET A 1 42.38 -29.54 3.73
N THR A 2 42.00 -29.00 4.89
CA THR A 2 41.12 -27.84 5.02
C THR A 2 41.86 -26.60 4.56
N THR A 3 41.53 -26.07 3.38
CA THR A 3 41.97 -24.75 2.93
C THR A 3 41.44 -23.72 3.92
N THR A 4 42.34 -23.05 4.62
CA THR A 4 42.01 -22.00 5.60
C THR A 4 41.70 -20.74 4.82
N LYS A 5 40.43 -20.32 4.78
CA LYS A 5 40.01 -19.05 4.16
C LYS A 5 40.61 -17.87 4.93
N LEU A 6 41.04 -16.80 4.25
CA LEU A 6 41.52 -15.57 4.87
C LEU A 6 40.39 -14.83 5.60
N PHE A 7 39.16 -14.93 5.09
CA PHE A 7 37.94 -14.48 5.75
C PHE A 7 36.78 -15.43 5.46
N ASP A 8 35.83 -15.54 6.39
CA ASP A 8 34.59 -16.31 6.25
C ASP A 8 33.32 -15.43 6.22
N THR A 9 33.47 -14.14 6.54
CA THR A 9 32.37 -13.17 6.66
C THR A 9 32.66 -11.96 5.78
N LEU A 10 31.69 -11.60 4.93
CA LEU A 10 31.74 -10.50 3.97
C LEU A 10 30.72 -9.42 4.32
N LEU A 11 31.16 -8.17 4.44
CA LEU A 11 30.26 -7.02 4.46
C LEU A 11 30.10 -6.43 3.06
N VAL A 12 28.86 -6.13 2.66
CA VAL A 12 28.57 -5.47 1.40
C VAL A 12 28.30 -3.99 1.66
N ALA A 13 29.23 -3.12 1.29
CA ALA A 13 29.14 -1.67 1.48
C ALA A 13 28.33 -1.00 0.36
N ASN A 14 27.12 -1.50 0.12
CA ASN A 14 26.22 -1.03 -0.93
C ASN A 14 24.75 -1.37 -0.61
N ARG A 15 23.83 -1.05 -1.52
CA ARG A 15 22.39 -1.29 -1.42
C ARG A 15 21.82 -1.88 -2.72
N GLY A 16 20.50 -2.09 -2.75
CA GLY A 16 19.77 -2.35 -4.00
C GLY A 16 20.14 -3.69 -4.66
N GLU A 17 20.11 -3.70 -5.99
CA GLU A 17 20.29 -4.87 -6.82
C GLU A 17 21.71 -5.44 -6.73
N ILE A 18 22.73 -4.57 -6.64
CA ILE A 18 24.12 -5.02 -6.56
C ILE A 18 24.41 -5.69 -5.22
N ALA A 19 23.81 -5.19 -4.13
CA ALA A 19 23.95 -5.83 -2.83
C ALA A 19 23.31 -7.23 -2.85
N CYS A 20 22.11 -7.37 -3.42
CA CYS A 20 21.47 -8.68 -3.62
C CYS A 20 22.39 -9.64 -4.40
N ARG A 21 22.91 -9.20 -5.54
CA ARG A 21 23.77 -10.00 -6.42
C ARG A 21 25.05 -10.46 -5.72
N ILE A 22 25.68 -9.58 -4.94
CA ILE A 22 26.91 -9.91 -4.20
C ILE A 22 26.63 -10.94 -3.11
N ILE A 23 25.55 -10.77 -2.35
CA ILE A 23 25.14 -11.71 -1.30
C ILE A 23 24.92 -13.11 -1.89
N GLU A 24 24.25 -13.20 -3.04
CA GLU A 24 24.02 -14.47 -3.73
C GLU A 24 25.33 -15.18 -4.13
N SER A 25 26.31 -14.47 -4.70
CA SER A 25 27.62 -15.07 -5.02
C SER A 25 28.44 -15.42 -3.77
N ALA A 26 28.41 -14.58 -2.74
CA ALA A 26 29.10 -14.86 -1.48
C ALA A 26 28.57 -16.13 -0.79
N ARG A 27 27.24 -16.34 -0.83
CA ARG A 27 26.60 -17.56 -0.31
C ARG A 27 27.00 -18.81 -1.07
N LYS A 28 27.14 -18.77 -2.40
CA LYS A 28 27.67 -19.91 -3.19
C LYS A 28 29.07 -20.31 -2.73
N LEU A 29 29.88 -19.36 -2.26
CA LEU A 29 31.21 -19.59 -1.69
C LEU A 29 31.18 -20.01 -0.21
N GLY A 30 30.00 -20.09 0.41
CA GLY A 30 29.84 -20.42 1.83
C GLY A 30 30.41 -19.33 2.74
N LEU A 31 30.26 -18.06 2.37
CA LEU A 31 30.58 -16.91 3.21
C LEU A 31 29.32 -16.46 3.95
N ARG A 32 29.48 -16.07 5.22
CA ARG A 32 28.46 -15.31 5.96
C ARG A 32 28.42 -13.89 5.41
N THR A 33 27.23 -13.31 5.31
CA THR A 33 27.01 -12.03 4.64
C THR A 33 26.39 -11.00 5.58
N ILE A 34 26.93 -9.78 5.54
CA ILE A 34 26.47 -8.62 6.31
C ILE A 34 25.99 -7.54 5.35
N ALA A 35 24.73 -7.14 5.45
CA ALA A 35 24.20 -5.97 4.76
C ALA A 35 24.36 -4.72 5.64
N VAL A 36 24.57 -3.57 5.00
CA VAL A 36 24.40 -2.28 5.64
C VAL A 36 23.20 -1.55 5.03
N PHE A 37 22.48 -0.77 5.83
CA PHE A 37 21.29 -0.09 5.35
C PHE A 37 21.08 1.28 5.99
N SER A 38 20.39 2.15 5.26
CA SER A 38 19.82 3.39 5.77
C SER A 38 18.43 3.16 6.36
N GLU A 39 17.88 4.11 7.10
CA GLU A 39 16.47 4.03 7.54
C GLU A 39 15.48 3.79 6.39
N ALA A 40 15.73 4.37 5.21
CA ALA A 40 14.87 4.20 4.03
C ALA A 40 14.96 2.80 3.39
N ASP A 41 16.08 2.09 3.57
CA ASP A 41 16.31 0.76 2.99
C ASP A 41 16.03 -0.38 3.97
N ARG A 42 15.47 -0.07 5.15
CA ARG A 42 15.22 -1.03 6.23
C ARG A 42 14.42 -2.26 5.79
N GLY A 43 13.46 -2.08 4.87
CA GLY A 43 12.64 -3.13 4.29
C GLY A 43 13.16 -3.69 2.95
N ALA A 44 14.32 -3.26 2.47
CA ALA A 44 14.81 -3.65 1.15
C ALA A 44 15.29 -5.12 1.10
N LYS A 45 15.14 -5.75 -0.07
CA LYS A 45 15.48 -7.16 -0.30
C LYS A 45 16.91 -7.52 0.14
N HIS A 46 17.91 -6.66 -0.08
CA HIS A 46 19.29 -6.99 0.31
C HIS A 46 19.48 -7.11 1.83
N VAL A 47 18.67 -6.39 2.62
CA VAL A 47 18.67 -6.46 4.09
C VAL A 47 18.05 -7.77 4.56
N ARG A 48 17.00 -8.25 3.90
CA ARG A 48 16.41 -9.57 4.17
C ARG A 48 17.32 -10.71 3.69
N LEU A 49 18.02 -10.52 2.57
CA LEU A 49 18.89 -11.53 2.00
C LEU A 49 20.15 -11.76 2.84
N ALA A 50 20.69 -10.78 3.57
CA ALA A 50 21.91 -10.99 4.35
C ALA A 50 21.65 -11.85 5.61
N ASP A 51 22.70 -12.45 6.17
CA ASP A 51 22.61 -13.23 7.40
C ASP A 51 22.55 -12.33 8.66
N GLU A 52 23.07 -11.11 8.55
CA GLU A 52 22.95 -10.03 9.54
C GLU A 52 22.90 -8.67 8.81
N ALA A 53 22.29 -7.66 9.41
CA ALA A 53 22.20 -6.33 8.83
C ALA A 53 22.39 -5.21 9.87
N VAL A 54 23.09 -4.15 9.49
CA VAL A 54 23.43 -3.01 10.38
C VAL A 54 22.92 -1.69 9.82
N LEU A 55 22.22 -0.91 10.66
CA LEU A 55 21.77 0.44 10.34
C LEU A 55 22.96 1.42 10.37
N LEU A 56 23.17 2.15 9.29
CA LEU A 56 24.21 3.19 9.19
C LEU A 56 23.75 4.56 9.70
N GLY A 57 22.46 4.87 9.50
CA GLY A 57 21.89 6.18 9.83
C GLY A 57 20.70 6.55 8.94
N PRO A 58 20.34 7.84 8.91
CA PRO A 58 19.21 8.37 8.15
C PRO A 58 19.32 8.18 6.63
N ALA A 59 18.23 8.45 5.92
CA ALA A 59 18.10 8.24 4.48
C ALA A 59 19.13 8.98 3.58
N PRO A 60 19.60 10.22 3.85
CA PRO A 60 20.57 10.85 2.97
C PRO A 60 21.87 10.06 2.86
N ALA A 61 22.34 9.77 1.64
CA ALA A 61 23.54 8.95 1.42
C ALA A 61 24.80 9.47 2.14
N LYS A 62 24.94 10.80 2.27
CA LYS A 62 26.03 11.45 3.02
C LYS A 62 26.02 11.13 4.52
N GLU A 63 24.85 10.80 5.07
CA GLU A 63 24.62 10.47 6.47
C GLU A 63 24.55 8.96 6.71
N SER A 64 24.62 8.14 5.65
CA SER A 64 24.58 6.68 5.70
C SER A 64 25.67 6.04 4.84
N TYR A 65 25.39 5.66 3.59
CA TYR A 65 26.27 4.85 2.71
C TYR A 65 27.63 5.48 2.37
N LEU A 66 27.79 6.80 2.54
CA LEU A 66 29.06 7.50 2.34
C LEU A 66 29.83 7.75 3.65
N ARG A 67 29.33 7.26 4.80
CA ARG A 67 30.02 7.37 6.09
C ARG A 67 30.98 6.21 6.31
N VAL A 68 32.23 6.41 5.90
CA VAL A 68 33.34 5.47 6.07
C VAL A 68 33.41 4.92 7.51
N GLU A 69 33.39 5.80 8.51
CA GLU A 69 33.47 5.40 9.92
C GLU A 69 32.33 4.47 10.36
N ALA A 70 31.11 4.69 9.86
CA ALA A 70 29.95 3.86 10.21
C ALA A 70 30.06 2.46 9.59
N ILE A 71 30.54 2.38 8.34
CA ILE A 71 30.76 1.10 7.63
C ILE A 71 31.87 0.30 8.31
N LEU A 72 32.98 0.93 8.68
CA LEU A 72 34.08 0.27 9.39
C LEU A 72 33.65 -0.17 10.79
N ALA A 73 32.84 0.62 11.49
CA ALA A 73 32.25 0.22 12.77
C ALA A 73 31.35 -1.02 12.62
N ALA A 74 30.48 -1.04 11.61
CA ALA A 74 29.61 -2.18 11.29
C ALA A 74 30.42 -3.44 10.96
N ALA A 75 31.48 -3.31 10.14
CA ALA A 75 32.38 -4.42 9.82
C ALA A 75 33.05 -5.00 11.07
N LYS A 76 33.51 -4.12 11.97
CA LYS A 76 34.15 -4.50 13.23
C LYS A 76 33.18 -5.18 14.20
N GLU A 77 31.98 -4.64 14.36
CA GLU A 77 30.95 -5.19 15.25
C GLU A 77 30.51 -6.59 14.83
N THR A 78 30.34 -6.80 13.53
CA THR A 78 29.83 -8.07 12.96
C THR A 78 30.91 -9.11 12.68
N GLY A 79 32.20 -8.72 12.81
CA GLY A 79 33.35 -9.58 12.56
C GLY A 79 33.63 -9.86 11.07
N ALA A 80 33.20 -8.96 10.18
CA ALA A 80 33.52 -9.08 8.76
C ALA A 80 35.04 -9.03 8.53
N GLY A 81 35.57 -9.91 7.67
CA GLY A 81 36.99 -9.92 7.30
C GLY A 81 37.27 -9.23 5.96
N ALA A 82 36.23 -8.96 5.17
CA ALA A 82 36.32 -8.30 3.88
C ALA A 82 35.12 -7.37 3.63
N ILE A 83 35.33 -6.35 2.80
CA ILE A 83 34.30 -5.42 2.35
C ILE A 83 34.24 -5.44 0.81
N HIS A 84 33.07 -5.76 0.26
CA HIS A 84 32.78 -5.59 -1.15
C HIS A 84 32.03 -4.29 -1.39
N PRO A 85 32.57 -3.32 -2.16
CA PRO A 85 31.95 -2.02 -2.31
C PRO A 85 30.89 -1.96 -3.42
N GLY A 86 30.84 -2.95 -4.32
CA GLY A 86 29.93 -2.93 -5.47
C GLY A 86 30.33 -1.83 -6.46
N TYR A 87 29.37 -0.99 -6.85
CA TYR A 87 29.59 0.20 -7.68
C TYR A 87 28.82 1.43 -7.15
N GLY A 88 29.22 2.63 -7.56
CA GLY A 88 28.75 3.85 -6.93
C GLY A 88 29.26 3.98 -5.49
N PHE A 89 28.71 4.93 -4.72
CA PHE A 89 29.14 5.22 -3.35
C PHE A 89 30.67 5.32 -3.19
N LEU A 90 31.26 4.44 -2.37
CA LEU A 90 32.68 4.43 -2.02
C LEU A 90 33.52 3.47 -2.87
N SER A 91 32.95 2.88 -3.94
CA SER A 91 33.63 1.86 -4.76
C SER A 91 34.88 2.31 -5.49
N GLU A 92 34.97 3.61 -5.82
CA GLU A 92 36.15 4.22 -6.45
C GLU A 92 36.87 5.20 -5.51
N ASP A 93 36.54 5.18 -4.21
CA ASP A 93 37.16 6.03 -3.20
C ASP A 93 38.45 5.38 -2.68
N ALA A 94 39.60 5.93 -3.11
CA ALA A 94 40.90 5.47 -2.69
C ALA A 94 41.15 5.63 -1.17
N ALA A 95 40.61 6.68 -0.55
CA ALA A 95 40.76 6.90 0.89
C ALA A 95 39.93 5.88 1.69
N PHE A 96 38.76 5.48 1.17
CA PHE A 96 38.00 4.39 1.75
C PHE A 96 38.74 3.06 1.66
N ALA A 97 39.27 2.69 0.48
CA ALA A 97 40.06 1.47 0.31
C ALA A 97 41.27 1.44 1.26
N GLU A 98 41.96 2.57 1.45
CA GLU A 98 43.03 2.73 2.45
C GLU A 98 42.54 2.52 3.88
N ALA A 99 41.39 3.09 4.24
CA ALA A 99 40.83 2.95 5.58
C ALA A 99 40.42 1.50 5.88
N VAL A 100 39.90 0.78 4.88
CA VAL A 100 39.58 -0.66 4.97
C VAL A 100 40.84 -1.48 5.21
N GLU A 101 41.88 -1.29 4.38
CA GLU A 101 43.15 -2.01 4.53
C GLU A 101 43.85 -1.67 5.86
N ALA A 102 43.80 -0.40 6.29
CA ALA A 102 44.35 0.04 7.58
C ALA A 102 43.59 -0.54 8.80
N ALA A 103 42.31 -0.86 8.64
CA ALA A 103 41.51 -1.56 9.65
C ALA A 103 41.79 -3.07 9.71
N GLY A 104 42.69 -3.60 8.88
CA GLY A 104 43.01 -5.02 8.79
C GLY A 104 41.97 -5.84 8.02
N LEU A 105 41.11 -5.18 7.25
CA LEU A 105 40.07 -5.79 6.42
C LEU A 105 40.54 -5.88 4.97
N VAL A 106 40.00 -6.84 4.21
CA VAL A 106 40.27 -6.96 2.78
C VAL A 106 39.29 -6.09 1.97
N PHE A 107 39.82 -5.15 1.19
CA PHE A 107 39.03 -4.42 0.19
C PHE A 107 38.91 -5.25 -1.09
N VAL A 108 37.68 -5.65 -1.46
CA VAL A 108 37.42 -6.48 -2.64
C VAL A 108 37.33 -5.60 -3.90
N GLY A 109 38.49 -5.16 -4.40
CA GLY A 109 38.61 -4.25 -5.55
C GLY A 109 40.07 -3.91 -5.87
N PRO A 110 40.33 -2.89 -6.71
CA PRO A 110 41.69 -2.42 -7.00
C PRO A 110 42.42 -1.91 -5.76
N THR A 111 43.73 -1.68 -5.86
CA THR A 111 44.50 -1.07 -4.76
C THR A 111 44.21 0.44 -4.65
N PRO A 112 44.42 1.08 -3.49
CA PRO A 112 44.23 2.52 -3.36
C PRO A 112 45.05 3.37 -4.33
N GLU A 113 46.26 2.91 -4.68
CA GLU A 113 47.10 3.56 -5.68
C GLU A 113 46.47 3.49 -7.08
N GLN A 114 45.95 2.32 -7.48
CA GLN A 114 45.27 2.14 -8.76
C GLN A 114 44.00 3.00 -8.85
N LEU A 115 43.23 3.08 -7.76
CA LEU A 115 42.05 3.95 -7.67
C LEU A 115 42.40 5.43 -7.87
N ARG A 116 43.49 5.92 -7.27
CA ARG A 116 43.95 7.31 -7.49
C ARG A 116 44.37 7.59 -8.92
N ILE A 117 45.11 6.67 -9.53
CA ILE A 117 45.63 6.83 -10.89
C ILE A 117 44.48 6.87 -11.90
N PHE A 118 43.50 5.97 -11.78
CA PHE A 118 42.37 5.92 -12.70
C PHE A 118 41.27 6.94 -12.39
N GLY A 119 41.08 7.32 -11.13
CA GLY A 119 40.11 8.35 -10.73
C GLY A 119 40.45 9.76 -11.20
N THR A 120 41.69 10.00 -11.65
CA THR A 120 42.14 11.32 -12.13
C THR A 120 42.34 11.32 -13.65
N LYS A 121 41.58 12.16 -14.36
CA LYS A 121 41.55 12.17 -15.85
C LYS A 121 42.91 12.31 -16.52
N HIS A 122 43.82 13.13 -15.97
CA HIS A 122 45.13 13.36 -16.60
C HIS A 122 46.06 12.14 -16.45
N THR A 123 46.16 11.57 -15.25
CA THR A 123 46.99 10.39 -14.99
C THR A 123 46.48 9.15 -15.73
N ALA A 124 45.16 8.97 -15.80
CA ALA A 124 44.56 7.88 -16.58
C ALA A 124 44.88 8.00 -18.08
N ARG A 125 44.81 9.21 -18.65
CA ARG A 125 45.17 9.47 -20.07
C ARG A 125 46.67 9.31 -20.33
N ASP A 126 47.52 9.73 -19.40
CA ASP A 126 48.97 9.56 -19.52
C ASP A 126 49.35 8.07 -19.47
N ALA A 127 48.73 7.30 -18.58
CA ALA A 127 48.87 5.84 -18.51
C ALA A 127 48.37 5.18 -19.81
N ALA A 128 47.19 5.56 -20.31
CA ALA A 128 46.63 5.06 -21.56
C ALA A 128 47.56 5.34 -22.76
N ARG A 129 48.08 6.57 -22.86
CA ARG A 129 49.04 6.95 -23.90
C ARG A 129 50.34 6.15 -23.80
N ALA A 130 50.87 5.97 -22.59
CA ALA A 130 52.10 5.20 -22.36
C ALA A 130 51.92 3.70 -22.69
N ALA A 131 50.73 3.15 -22.43
CA ALA A 131 50.36 1.78 -22.77
C ALA A 131 49.98 1.58 -24.25
N GLY A 132 50.00 2.65 -25.06
CA GLY A 132 49.68 2.59 -26.49
C GLY A 132 48.20 2.35 -26.78
N VAL A 133 47.31 2.80 -25.90
CA VAL A 133 45.86 2.77 -26.13
C VAL A 133 45.50 3.84 -27.18
N PRO A 134 44.62 3.53 -28.16
CA PRO A 134 44.15 4.52 -29.13
C PRO A 134 43.54 5.75 -28.43
N MET A 135 44.05 6.95 -28.73
CA MET A 135 43.59 8.20 -28.12
C MET A 135 42.80 9.04 -29.11
N ILE A 136 41.83 9.83 -28.62
CA ILE A 136 41.09 10.76 -29.48
C ILE A 136 42.04 11.79 -30.08
N ALA A 137 41.87 12.06 -31.37
CA ALA A 137 42.61 13.14 -32.04
C ALA A 137 42.25 14.47 -31.37
N GLY A 138 43.23 15.11 -30.76
CA GLY A 138 43.04 16.34 -30.01
C GLY A 138 44.33 17.14 -29.92
N SER A 139 44.19 18.42 -29.59
CA SER A 139 45.29 19.33 -29.36
C SER A 139 45.79 19.25 -27.90
N GLY A 140 46.97 19.82 -27.66
CA GLY A 140 47.28 20.35 -26.33
C GLY A 140 46.44 21.59 -26.00
N LEU A 141 46.84 22.33 -24.98
CA LEU A 141 46.33 23.68 -24.74
C LEU A 141 46.60 24.56 -25.97
N LEU A 142 45.57 25.26 -26.42
CA LEU A 142 45.60 26.18 -27.56
C LEU A 142 45.83 27.59 -27.03
N GLU A 143 46.86 28.26 -27.56
CA GLU A 143 47.22 29.62 -27.17
C GLU A 143 46.24 30.65 -27.73
N ASP A 144 45.79 30.44 -28.97
CA ASP A 144 44.91 31.34 -29.70
C ASP A 144 44.07 30.60 -30.78
N VAL A 145 43.27 31.38 -31.52
CA VAL A 145 42.40 30.87 -32.59
C VAL A 145 43.21 30.33 -33.78
N ASP A 146 44.38 30.90 -34.08
CA ASP A 146 45.24 30.45 -35.18
C ASP A 146 45.82 29.05 -34.87
N ALA A 147 46.23 28.82 -33.62
CA ALA A 147 46.60 27.51 -33.12
C ALA A 147 45.44 26.51 -33.20
N ALA A 148 44.20 26.95 -32.94
CA ALA A 148 43.01 26.11 -33.08
C ALA A 148 42.74 25.72 -34.55
N VAL A 149 42.86 26.67 -35.48
CA VAL A 149 42.74 26.41 -36.93
C VAL A 149 43.84 25.47 -37.41
N ALA A 150 45.08 25.66 -36.97
CA ALA A 150 46.17 24.75 -37.30
C ALA A 150 45.93 23.32 -36.76
N ALA A 151 45.45 23.19 -35.53
CA ALA A 151 45.09 21.90 -34.92
C ALA A 151 43.94 21.21 -35.68
N SER A 152 43.01 21.99 -36.25
CA SER A 152 41.88 21.47 -37.02
C SER A 152 42.30 20.64 -38.24
N ALA A 153 43.46 20.94 -38.85
CA ALA A 153 43.98 20.18 -39.98
C ALA A 153 44.35 18.73 -39.62
N THR A 154 44.72 18.49 -38.36
CA THR A 154 45.03 17.15 -37.83
C THR A 154 43.80 16.50 -37.18
N ILE A 155 42.97 17.28 -36.48
CA ILE A 155 41.79 16.77 -35.77
C ILE A 155 40.66 16.41 -36.74
N GLY A 156 40.43 17.25 -37.77
CA GLY A 156 39.31 17.18 -38.70
C GLY A 156 38.01 17.75 -38.13
N PHE A 157 37.10 18.18 -39.00
CA PHE A 157 35.75 18.62 -38.61
C PHE A 157 34.72 17.46 -38.68
N PRO A 158 33.67 17.47 -37.85
CA PRO A 158 33.43 18.42 -36.75
C PRO A 158 34.40 18.19 -35.57
N LEU A 159 34.75 19.26 -34.86
CA LEU A 159 35.58 19.22 -33.66
C LEU A 159 34.88 19.94 -32.50
N MET A 160 35.23 19.57 -31.28
CA MET A 160 34.71 20.16 -30.05
C MET A 160 35.80 21.03 -29.40
N LEU A 161 35.52 22.32 -29.22
CA LEU A 161 36.30 23.17 -28.33
C LEU A 161 35.87 22.90 -26.88
N LYS A 162 36.83 22.78 -25.96
CA LYS A 162 36.60 22.52 -24.53
C LYS A 162 37.48 23.41 -23.66
N ALA A 163 36.93 23.92 -22.55
CA ALA A 163 37.68 24.57 -21.49
C ALA A 163 38.33 23.53 -20.55
N THR A 164 39.53 23.80 -20.05
CA THR A 164 40.30 22.89 -19.17
C THR A 164 39.65 22.62 -17.80
N GLY A 165 38.75 23.51 -17.34
CA GLY A 165 37.97 23.34 -16.11
C GLY A 165 36.50 22.96 -16.32
N GLY A 166 36.05 22.78 -17.57
CA GLY A 166 34.65 22.56 -17.89
C GLY A 166 34.15 21.15 -17.56
N GLY A 167 33.19 21.05 -16.64
CA GLY A 167 32.40 19.84 -16.36
C GLY A 167 30.93 20.02 -16.74
N GLY A 168 30.24 18.92 -17.09
CA GLY A 168 28.77 18.93 -17.29
C GLY A 168 28.25 19.73 -18.49
N GLY A 169 29.02 19.85 -19.57
CA GLY A 169 28.57 20.56 -20.79
C GLY A 169 28.82 22.07 -20.79
N ILE A 170 29.31 22.64 -19.68
CA ILE A 170 29.61 24.08 -19.57
C ILE A 170 31.01 24.34 -20.12
N GLY A 171 31.13 25.27 -21.09
CA GLY A 171 32.41 25.63 -21.69
C GLY A 171 32.88 24.71 -22.81
N MET A 172 31.94 24.11 -23.55
CA MET A 172 32.22 23.38 -24.76
C MET A 172 31.37 23.85 -25.94
N THR A 173 31.89 23.73 -27.16
CA THR A 173 31.15 24.08 -28.39
C THR A 173 31.60 23.21 -29.55
N VAL A 174 30.64 22.60 -30.24
CA VAL A 174 30.87 21.88 -31.49
C VAL A 174 31.07 22.89 -32.60
N CYS A 175 32.16 22.73 -33.33
CA CYS A 175 32.51 23.50 -34.52
C CYS A 175 32.50 22.53 -35.71
N ARG A 176 31.58 22.71 -36.65
CA ARG A 176 31.46 21.88 -37.86
C ARG A 176 32.27 22.41 -39.02
N THR A 177 32.69 23.67 -38.95
CA THR A 177 33.49 24.34 -39.96
C THR A 177 34.56 25.20 -39.32
N GLU A 178 35.57 25.58 -40.11
CA GLU A 178 36.61 26.53 -39.67
C GLU A 178 36.01 27.89 -39.28
N ALA A 179 34.97 28.35 -39.98
CA ALA A 179 34.29 29.60 -39.65
C ALA A 179 33.64 29.54 -38.26
N GLU A 180 32.97 28.42 -37.93
CA GLU A 180 32.39 28.20 -36.60
C GLU A 180 33.46 28.11 -35.51
N LEU A 181 34.61 27.51 -35.82
CA LEU A 181 35.76 27.41 -34.92
C LEU A 181 36.30 28.80 -34.55
N VAL A 182 36.50 29.65 -35.58
CA VAL A 182 37.00 31.01 -35.43
C VAL A 182 36.02 31.87 -34.62
N ASP A 183 34.72 31.74 -34.87
CA ASP A 183 33.67 32.47 -34.13
C ASP A 183 33.52 31.99 -32.68
N SER A 184 33.66 30.68 -32.44
CA SER A 184 33.39 30.06 -31.14
C SER A 184 34.56 30.16 -30.17
N PHE A 185 35.81 30.19 -30.66
CA PHE A 185 37.02 30.20 -29.80
C PHE A 185 37.02 31.35 -28.78
N PRO A 186 36.79 32.62 -29.14
CA PRO A 186 36.78 33.73 -28.18
C PRO A 186 35.68 33.59 -27.11
N ARG A 187 34.54 32.98 -27.47
CA ARG A 187 33.43 32.74 -26.55
C ARG A 187 33.81 31.67 -25.52
N VAL A 188 34.37 30.55 -25.96
CA VAL A 188 34.82 29.47 -25.07
C VAL A 188 35.98 29.92 -24.18
N ALA A 189 36.95 30.66 -24.71
CA ALA A 189 38.06 31.22 -23.93
C ALA A 189 37.62 32.20 -22.84
N ARG A 190 36.66 33.09 -23.14
CA ARG A 190 36.05 33.98 -22.13
C ARG A 190 35.31 33.20 -21.05
N LEU A 191 34.55 32.17 -21.44
CA LEU A 191 33.83 31.35 -20.48
C LEU A 191 34.79 30.55 -19.58
N ALA A 192 35.90 30.06 -20.13
CA ALA A 192 36.96 29.38 -19.38
C ALA A 192 37.53 30.30 -18.28
N GLY A 193 37.90 31.52 -18.65
CA GLY A 193 38.44 32.51 -17.71
C GLY A 193 37.45 32.96 -16.64
N ALA A 194 36.17 33.15 -16.99
CA ALA A 194 35.14 33.63 -16.06
C ALA A 194 34.67 32.54 -15.07
N SER A 195 34.56 31.29 -15.53
CA SER A 195 33.94 30.22 -14.73
C SER A 195 34.94 29.35 -13.96
N PHE A 196 36.20 29.25 -14.40
CA PHE A 196 37.14 28.25 -13.87
C PHE A 196 38.50 28.81 -13.46
N GLY A 197 38.69 30.14 -13.51
CA GLY A 197 39.93 30.81 -13.10
C GLY A 197 41.17 30.49 -13.97
N THR A 198 41.01 29.66 -15.02
CA THR A 198 42.04 29.32 -16.00
C THR A 198 41.48 29.47 -17.42
N ALA A 199 42.22 30.13 -18.30
CA ALA A 199 41.78 30.44 -19.67
C ALA A 199 42.08 29.32 -20.69
N GLY A 200 42.46 28.12 -20.24
CA GLY A 200 42.95 27.08 -21.12
C GLY A 200 41.84 26.47 -21.98
N VAL A 201 41.96 26.56 -23.30
CA VAL A 201 41.07 25.93 -24.29
C VAL A 201 41.84 24.85 -25.03
N PHE A 202 41.20 23.73 -25.34
CA PHE A 202 41.75 22.69 -26.23
C PHE A 202 40.66 22.21 -27.19
N ALA A 203 41.07 21.59 -28.29
CA ALA A 203 40.18 21.00 -29.29
C ALA A 203 40.34 19.48 -29.30
N GLU A 204 39.23 18.76 -29.37
CA GLU A 204 39.21 17.32 -29.64
C GLU A 204 38.25 17.04 -30.78
N ARG A 205 38.45 15.92 -31.47
CA ARG A 205 37.51 15.46 -32.49
C ARG A 205 36.12 15.30 -31.86
N TYR A 206 35.09 15.72 -32.60
CA TYR A 206 33.71 15.46 -32.22
C TYR A 206 33.16 14.31 -33.05
N VAL A 207 32.61 13.31 -32.38
CA VAL A 207 31.99 12.14 -33.03
C VAL A 207 30.47 12.30 -32.89
N GLU A 208 29.80 12.68 -33.98
CA GLU A 208 28.35 12.96 -33.97
C GLU A 208 27.52 11.71 -33.66
N ASN A 209 27.80 10.60 -34.33
CA ASN A 209 27.12 9.31 -34.10
C ASN A 209 28.04 8.38 -33.30
N ALA A 210 28.49 8.85 -32.14
CA ALA A 210 29.36 8.09 -31.26
C ALA A 210 28.64 6.85 -30.72
N ARG A 211 29.27 5.68 -30.86
CA ARG A 211 28.99 4.50 -30.05
C ARG A 211 29.91 4.48 -28.84
N HIS A 212 29.44 3.89 -27.75
CA HIS A 212 30.20 3.68 -26.53
C HIS A 212 30.53 2.20 -26.44
N VAL A 213 31.80 1.85 -26.60
CA VAL A 213 32.29 0.47 -26.54
C VAL A 213 33.26 0.35 -25.39
N GLU A 214 33.17 -0.72 -24.62
CA GLU A 214 34.01 -0.90 -23.44
C GLU A 214 34.51 -2.34 -23.33
N VAL A 215 35.68 -2.54 -22.71
CA VAL A 215 36.31 -3.86 -22.57
C VAL A 215 36.37 -4.24 -21.09
N GLN A 216 35.76 -5.37 -20.74
CA GLN A 216 35.91 -5.95 -19.41
C GLN A 216 37.29 -6.53 -19.24
N VAL A 217 37.99 -6.13 -18.17
CA VAL A 217 39.25 -6.75 -17.75
C VAL A 217 39.16 -7.31 -16.34
N PHE A 218 40.00 -8.29 -16.05
CA PHE A 218 40.20 -8.82 -14.71
C PHE A 218 41.69 -9.05 -14.48
N GLY A 219 42.24 -8.47 -13.41
CA GLY A 219 43.65 -8.57 -13.08
C GLY A 219 43.91 -9.23 -11.72
N ASP A 220 45.04 -9.91 -11.58
CA ASP A 220 45.41 -10.62 -10.36
C ASP A 220 46.12 -9.74 -9.30
N GLY A 221 46.49 -8.51 -9.65
CA GLY A 221 47.30 -7.66 -8.78
C GLY A 221 48.82 -7.90 -8.86
N GLU A 222 49.27 -8.90 -9.62
CA GLU A 222 50.67 -9.32 -9.78
C GLU A 222 51.19 -9.16 -11.22
N GLY A 223 50.36 -8.59 -12.10
CA GLY A 223 50.71 -8.19 -13.46
C GLY A 223 49.99 -8.98 -14.56
N ARG A 224 49.29 -10.09 -14.23
CA ARG A 224 48.46 -10.79 -15.21
C ARG A 224 47.10 -10.11 -15.31
N VAL A 225 46.69 -9.79 -16.52
CA VAL A 225 45.37 -9.23 -16.83
C VAL A 225 44.77 -9.99 -18.01
N VAL A 226 43.52 -10.42 -17.87
CA VAL A 226 42.74 -11.03 -18.95
C VAL A 226 41.60 -10.09 -19.36
N SER A 227 41.13 -10.21 -20.59
CA SER A 227 39.92 -9.53 -21.10
C SER A 227 38.78 -10.53 -21.25
N LEU A 228 37.59 -10.17 -20.76
CA LEU A 228 36.37 -11.01 -20.81
C LEU A 228 35.41 -10.59 -21.93
N GLY A 229 35.94 -9.94 -22.96
CA GLY A 229 35.16 -9.42 -24.09
C GLY A 229 34.76 -7.95 -23.95
N ASP A 230 34.16 -7.45 -25.03
CA ASP A 230 33.66 -6.09 -25.16
C ASP A 230 32.14 -6.01 -25.03
N ARG A 231 31.67 -4.84 -24.59
CA ARG A 231 30.25 -4.47 -24.50
C ARG A 231 30.00 -3.20 -25.30
N ASP A 232 28.81 -3.09 -25.87
CA ASP A 232 28.28 -1.83 -26.38
C ASP A 232 27.28 -1.25 -25.38
N CYS A 233 27.52 -0.02 -24.96
CA CYS A 233 26.71 0.72 -24.01
C CYS A 233 26.15 2.01 -24.62
N SER A 234 25.94 2.03 -25.93
CA SER A 234 25.58 3.23 -26.69
C SER A 234 24.13 3.67 -26.45
N LEU A 235 23.23 2.79 -26.02
CA LEU A 235 21.84 3.16 -25.77
C LEU A 235 21.73 3.90 -24.43
N GLN A 236 22.04 5.19 -24.50
CA GLN A 236 22.10 6.12 -23.38
C GLN A 236 21.06 7.21 -23.54
N ARG A 237 20.59 7.73 -22.41
CA ARG A 237 19.75 8.94 -22.33
C ARG A 237 20.47 9.98 -21.50
N ARG A 238 20.74 11.16 -22.05
CA ARG A 238 21.50 12.22 -21.34
C ARG A 238 22.78 11.68 -20.67
N HIS A 239 23.50 10.81 -21.38
CA HIS A 239 24.72 10.12 -20.91
C HIS A 239 24.52 9.09 -19.79
N GLN A 240 23.29 8.65 -19.51
CA GLN A 240 22.98 7.55 -18.60
C GLN A 240 22.67 6.29 -19.41
N LYS A 241 23.40 5.20 -19.15
CA LYS A 241 23.23 3.92 -19.86
C LYS A 241 21.87 3.28 -19.48
N VAL A 242 21.13 2.76 -20.47
CA VAL A 242 19.78 2.20 -20.29
C VAL A 242 19.66 0.78 -20.86
N LEU A 243 20.28 0.51 -22.02
CA LEU A 243 20.47 -0.84 -22.56
C LEU A 243 21.94 -1.05 -22.95
N GLU A 244 22.42 -2.27 -22.73
CA GLU A 244 23.78 -2.69 -23.04
C GLU A 244 23.78 -4.07 -23.69
N GLU A 245 24.74 -4.34 -24.55
CA GLU A 245 24.84 -5.64 -25.21
C GLU A 245 26.29 -6.16 -25.32
N ALA A 246 26.45 -7.47 -25.32
CA ALA A 246 27.74 -8.14 -25.46
C ALA A 246 27.62 -9.34 -26.40
N PRO A 247 28.54 -9.55 -27.35
CA PRO A 247 29.62 -8.64 -27.77
C PRO A 247 29.12 -7.34 -28.42
N ALA A 248 29.97 -6.31 -28.53
CA ALA A 248 29.63 -5.11 -29.29
C ALA A 248 29.40 -5.46 -30.78
N PRO A 249 28.26 -5.05 -31.38
CA PRO A 249 27.93 -5.39 -32.77
C PRO A 249 28.75 -4.54 -33.77
N ASP A 250 28.92 -4.99 -35.00
CA ASP A 250 29.63 -4.27 -36.08
C ASP A 250 30.98 -3.61 -35.67
N LEU A 251 31.74 -4.32 -34.83
CA LEU A 251 33.11 -3.95 -34.45
C LEU A 251 34.10 -4.84 -35.21
N PRO A 252 34.94 -4.27 -36.11
CA PRO A 252 35.93 -5.04 -36.87
C PRO A 252 36.84 -5.89 -35.99
N ALA A 253 37.17 -7.10 -36.44
CA ALA A 253 37.90 -8.09 -35.63
C ALA A 253 39.31 -7.62 -35.25
N ASP A 254 39.99 -6.91 -36.15
CA ASP A 254 41.30 -6.29 -35.93
C ASP A 254 41.23 -5.18 -34.89
N LEU A 255 40.23 -4.30 -35.00
CA LEU A 255 39.99 -3.25 -34.01
C LEU A 255 39.62 -3.84 -32.64
N ARG A 256 38.77 -4.87 -32.59
CA ARG A 256 38.40 -5.56 -31.35
C ARG A 256 39.64 -6.14 -30.64
N GLU A 257 40.51 -6.82 -31.37
CA GLU A 257 41.75 -7.34 -30.81
C GLU A 257 42.69 -6.22 -30.34
N GLU A 258 42.75 -5.10 -31.08
CA GLU A 258 43.50 -3.92 -30.63
C GLU A 258 42.96 -3.35 -29.31
N LEU A 259 41.64 -3.20 -29.18
CA LEU A 259 40.99 -2.74 -27.95
C LEU A 259 41.25 -3.70 -26.78
N HIS A 260 41.10 -5.00 -27.01
CA HIS A 260 41.37 -6.00 -25.97
C HIS A 260 42.84 -6.00 -25.52
N ARG A 261 43.77 -6.05 -26.48
CA ARG A 261 45.21 -6.05 -26.21
C ARG A 261 45.66 -4.77 -25.50
N SER A 262 45.22 -3.61 -25.96
CA SER A 262 45.59 -2.32 -25.37
C SER A 262 44.97 -2.12 -23.98
N SER A 263 43.74 -2.60 -23.75
CA SER A 263 43.10 -2.61 -22.42
C SER A 263 43.86 -3.47 -21.42
N ARG A 264 44.26 -4.69 -21.82
CA ARG A 264 45.11 -5.55 -20.98
C ARG A 264 46.46 -4.90 -20.70
N ALA A 265 47.11 -4.31 -21.72
CA ALA A 265 48.40 -3.65 -21.56
C ALA A 265 48.33 -2.45 -20.60
N LEU A 266 47.28 -1.63 -20.69
CA LEU A 266 47.05 -0.52 -19.77
C LEU A 266 46.93 -1.01 -18.33
N CYS A 267 46.05 -1.96 -18.07
CA CYS A 267 45.85 -2.49 -16.72
C CYS A 267 47.07 -3.25 -16.19
N ALA A 268 47.76 -4.02 -17.04
CA ALA A 268 48.99 -4.73 -16.67
C ALA A 268 50.13 -3.76 -16.31
N SER A 269 50.21 -2.59 -16.96
CA SER A 269 51.22 -1.58 -16.64
C SER A 269 51.15 -1.02 -15.21
N LEU A 270 50.02 -1.25 -14.52
CA LEU A 270 49.75 -0.82 -13.15
C LEU A 270 49.49 -2.00 -12.19
N ASN A 271 49.79 -3.24 -12.62
CA ASN A 271 49.47 -4.47 -11.90
C ASN A 271 48.02 -4.51 -11.40
N TYR A 272 47.07 -4.13 -12.26
CA TYR A 272 45.67 -3.96 -11.87
C TYR A 272 45.11 -5.19 -11.14
N ARG A 273 44.35 -4.96 -10.07
CA ARG A 273 43.74 -6.00 -9.22
C ARG A 273 42.22 -5.99 -9.39
N SER A 274 41.61 -7.18 -9.45
CA SER A 274 40.16 -7.39 -9.51
C SER A 274 39.53 -6.97 -10.85
N ALA A 275 38.22 -6.69 -10.86
CA ALA A 275 37.47 -6.27 -12.04
C ALA A 275 37.67 -4.79 -12.38
N GLY A 276 37.72 -4.48 -13.67
CA GLY A 276 37.75 -3.10 -14.18
C GLY A 276 37.30 -3.04 -15.64
N THR A 277 37.01 -1.84 -16.12
CA THR A 277 36.55 -1.64 -17.50
C THR A 277 37.29 -0.49 -18.15
N VAL A 278 37.76 -0.71 -19.38
CA VAL A 278 38.36 0.33 -20.23
C VAL A 278 37.33 0.77 -21.27
N GLU A 279 36.92 2.04 -21.22
CA GLU A 279 35.86 2.59 -22.07
C GLU A 279 36.42 3.34 -23.28
N PHE A 280 35.71 3.28 -24.40
CA PHE A 280 36.06 3.88 -25.68
C PHE A 280 34.88 4.57 -26.35
N VAL A 281 35.15 5.70 -27.00
CA VAL A 281 34.26 6.29 -28.01
C VAL A 281 34.59 5.66 -29.36
N TYR A 282 33.59 5.06 -30.01
CA TYR A 282 33.70 4.42 -31.32
C TYR A 282 32.98 5.23 -32.41
N ASP A 283 33.72 5.63 -33.44
CA ASP A 283 33.20 6.23 -34.67
C ASP A 283 32.94 5.11 -35.68
N SER A 284 31.67 4.70 -35.82
CA SER A 284 31.26 3.61 -36.71
C SER A 284 31.51 3.91 -38.19
N ALA A 285 31.51 5.19 -38.60
CA ALA A 285 31.76 5.59 -39.97
C ALA A 285 33.25 5.47 -40.33
N ARG A 286 34.14 5.86 -39.41
CA ARG A 286 35.60 5.77 -39.60
C ARG A 286 36.19 4.43 -39.19
N LYS A 287 35.45 3.64 -38.42
CA LYS A 287 35.94 2.42 -37.76
C LYS A 287 37.15 2.72 -36.87
N GLU A 288 37.07 3.82 -36.14
CA GLU A 288 38.11 4.28 -35.22
C GLU A 288 37.55 4.32 -33.80
N ALA A 289 38.29 3.79 -32.82
CA ALA A 289 37.95 3.86 -31.41
C ALA A 289 38.98 4.69 -30.65
N SER A 290 38.56 5.36 -29.58
CA SER A 290 39.39 6.27 -28.80
C SER A 290 39.09 6.16 -27.32
N PHE A 291 40.14 6.07 -26.50
CA PHE A 291 40.07 5.96 -25.04
C PHE A 291 39.22 7.09 -24.43
N LEU A 292 38.30 6.69 -23.57
CA LEU A 292 37.45 7.58 -22.79
C LEU A 292 37.94 7.63 -21.34
N GLU A 293 37.84 6.51 -20.63
CA GLU A 293 38.23 6.38 -19.22
C GLU A 293 38.40 4.91 -18.80
N VAL A 294 38.84 4.70 -17.54
CA VAL A 294 38.82 3.39 -16.89
C VAL A 294 37.92 3.48 -15.67
N ASN A 295 36.92 2.61 -15.59
CA ASN A 295 36.14 2.42 -14.36
C ASN A 295 36.89 1.40 -13.50
N ALA A 296 37.38 1.84 -12.35
CA ALA A 296 38.24 1.03 -11.48
C ALA A 296 37.40 0.19 -10.50
N ARG A 297 36.39 -0.50 -11.03
CA ARG A 297 35.38 -1.28 -10.28
C ARG A 297 34.58 -2.20 -11.19
N LEU A 298 33.71 -3.01 -10.60
CA LEU A 298 32.64 -3.69 -11.31
C LEU A 298 31.63 -2.66 -11.87
N GLN A 299 30.96 -2.99 -12.97
CA GLN A 299 29.92 -2.14 -13.58
C GLN A 299 28.54 -2.80 -13.52
N VAL A 300 27.49 -1.99 -13.73
CA VAL A 300 26.09 -2.42 -13.66
C VAL A 300 25.83 -3.53 -14.68
N GLU A 301 26.33 -3.33 -15.90
CA GLU A 301 26.21 -4.15 -17.10
C GLU A 301 27.12 -5.38 -17.14
N HIS A 302 27.81 -5.71 -16.05
CA HIS A 302 28.60 -6.94 -15.99
C HIS A 302 27.83 -8.25 -16.33
N PRO A 303 26.50 -8.39 -16.08
CA PRO A 303 25.76 -9.61 -16.39
C PRO A 303 25.72 -9.99 -17.87
N VAL A 304 25.82 -9.04 -18.82
CA VAL A 304 25.90 -9.41 -20.24
C VAL A 304 27.22 -10.12 -20.56
N THR A 305 28.31 -9.73 -19.88
CA THR A 305 29.60 -10.41 -19.98
C THR A 305 29.54 -11.79 -19.33
N GLU A 306 28.94 -11.91 -18.14
CA GLU A 306 28.75 -13.20 -17.47
C GLU A 306 27.94 -14.17 -18.35
N SER A 307 26.89 -13.68 -19.01
CA SER A 307 26.02 -14.47 -19.89
C SER A 307 26.73 -15.06 -21.13
N VAL A 308 27.69 -14.34 -21.72
CA VAL A 308 28.41 -14.81 -22.92
C VAL A 308 29.72 -15.53 -22.63
N THR A 309 30.23 -15.45 -21.40
CA THR A 309 31.49 -16.10 -20.98
C THR A 309 31.28 -17.26 -20.00
N GLY A 310 30.15 -17.31 -19.30
CA GLY A 310 29.89 -18.25 -18.20
C GLY A 310 30.68 -17.96 -16.92
N VAL A 311 31.33 -16.79 -16.82
CA VAL A 311 32.11 -16.39 -15.64
C VAL A 311 31.23 -15.63 -14.66
N ASP A 312 31.26 -16.02 -13.38
CA ASP A 312 30.72 -15.21 -12.27
C ASP A 312 31.82 -14.23 -11.81
N LEU A 313 31.70 -12.96 -12.19
CA LEU A 313 32.70 -11.94 -11.93
C LEU A 313 32.83 -11.64 -10.44
N VAL A 314 31.72 -11.61 -9.70
CA VAL A 314 31.76 -11.40 -8.24
C VAL A 314 32.45 -12.56 -7.55
N GLU A 315 32.19 -13.80 -7.96
CA GLU A 315 32.89 -14.99 -7.46
C GLU A 315 34.41 -14.87 -7.69
N TRP A 316 34.84 -14.42 -8.87
CA TRP A 316 36.26 -14.18 -9.17
C TRP A 316 36.86 -13.09 -8.27
N MET A 317 36.16 -11.97 -8.07
CA MET A 317 36.61 -10.91 -7.16
C MET A 317 36.80 -11.43 -5.73
N LEU A 318 35.86 -12.22 -5.23
CA LEU A 318 35.90 -12.80 -3.88
C LEU A 318 36.99 -13.86 -3.73
N ARG A 319 37.20 -14.73 -4.74
CA ARG A 319 38.29 -15.72 -4.72
C ARG A 319 39.66 -15.07 -4.76
N LEU A 320 39.84 -14.03 -5.58
CA LEU A 320 41.08 -13.27 -5.61
C LEU A 320 41.36 -12.63 -4.24
N ALA A 321 40.33 -12.08 -3.59
CA ALA A 321 40.44 -11.44 -2.28
C ALA A 321 40.83 -12.39 -1.13
N GLN A 322 40.62 -13.71 -1.26
CA GLN A 322 41.05 -14.68 -0.24
C GLN A 322 42.58 -14.81 -0.12
N ALA A 323 43.36 -14.24 -1.06
CA ALA A 323 44.82 -14.35 -1.13
C ALA A 323 45.34 -15.82 -1.15
N GLY A 324 46.66 -16.00 -1.24
CA GLY A 324 47.30 -17.32 -1.20
C GLY A 324 47.06 -18.19 -2.43
N ALA A 325 47.11 -19.53 -2.27
CA ALA A 325 47.06 -20.48 -3.38
C ALA A 325 45.78 -20.36 -4.24
N GLU A 326 44.64 -20.00 -3.65
CA GLU A 326 43.39 -19.81 -4.41
C GLU A 326 43.43 -18.55 -5.28
N ALA A 327 44.02 -17.45 -4.81
CA ALA A 327 44.19 -16.23 -5.61
C ALA A 327 45.03 -16.47 -6.87
N HIS A 328 46.13 -17.23 -6.77
CA HIS A 328 46.97 -17.58 -7.91
C HIS A 328 46.28 -18.50 -8.93
N THR A 329 45.22 -19.21 -8.54
CA THR A 329 44.49 -20.12 -9.45
C THR A 329 43.40 -19.44 -10.27
N VAL A 330 42.90 -18.26 -9.87
CA VAL A 330 41.78 -17.59 -10.55
C VAL A 330 42.07 -17.38 -12.03
N LEU A 331 43.29 -16.95 -12.36
CA LEU A 331 43.71 -16.68 -13.74
C LEU A 331 44.67 -17.74 -14.32
N ALA A 332 45.13 -18.73 -13.56
CA ALA A 332 46.25 -19.61 -13.95
C ALA A 332 46.09 -20.22 -15.37
N ASP A 333 44.92 -20.82 -15.64
CA ASP A 333 44.60 -21.51 -16.90
C ASP A 333 43.66 -20.70 -17.81
N VAL A 334 43.51 -19.40 -17.53
CA VAL A 334 42.62 -18.51 -18.28
C VAL A 334 43.37 -17.86 -19.45
N PRO A 335 42.88 -17.96 -20.70
CA PRO A 335 43.52 -17.29 -21.83
C PRO A 335 43.47 -15.76 -21.70
N ASP A 336 44.40 -15.06 -22.32
CA ASP A 336 44.47 -13.58 -22.30
C ASP A 336 43.14 -12.93 -22.72
N ALA A 337 42.47 -13.50 -23.73
CA ALA A 337 41.11 -13.14 -24.10
C ALA A 337 40.21 -14.36 -23.97
N LEU A 338 39.17 -14.29 -23.13
CA LEU A 338 38.21 -15.38 -23.00
C LEU A 338 37.37 -15.51 -24.28
N PRO A 339 37.12 -16.75 -24.73
CA PRO A 339 36.13 -17.00 -25.77
C PRO A 339 34.74 -16.54 -25.31
N VAL A 340 34.04 -15.82 -26.18
CA VAL A 340 32.63 -15.46 -26.01
C VAL A 340 31.75 -16.41 -26.83
N SER A 341 30.57 -16.75 -26.31
CA SER A 341 29.58 -17.58 -26.99
C SER A 341 28.22 -16.89 -27.01
N GLY A 342 27.58 -16.86 -28.18
CA GLY A 342 26.28 -16.23 -28.36
C GLY A 342 26.33 -14.70 -28.23
N HIS A 343 25.21 -14.13 -27.81
CA HIS A 343 25.00 -12.70 -27.58
C HIS A 343 24.09 -12.50 -26.38
N ALA A 344 24.32 -11.45 -25.61
CA ALA A 344 23.48 -11.06 -24.48
C ALA A 344 23.12 -9.57 -24.52
N VAL A 345 21.97 -9.23 -23.98
CA VAL A 345 21.46 -7.85 -23.86
C VAL A 345 20.89 -7.66 -22.46
N GLU A 346 21.16 -6.50 -21.87
CA GLU A 346 20.61 -6.04 -20.60
C GLU A 346 19.72 -4.81 -20.83
N ALA A 347 18.61 -4.75 -20.11
CA ALA A 347 17.75 -3.59 -20.01
C ALA A 347 17.57 -3.18 -18.54
N ARG A 348 17.81 -1.90 -18.24
CA ARG A 348 17.67 -1.33 -16.90
C ARG A 348 16.26 -0.80 -16.67
N VAL A 349 15.55 -1.41 -15.74
CA VAL A 349 14.20 -0.99 -15.34
C VAL A 349 14.33 0.06 -14.25
N TYR A 350 13.88 1.29 -14.53
CA TYR A 350 13.93 2.43 -13.64
C TYR A 350 12.54 2.88 -13.21
N ALA A 351 12.43 3.36 -11.97
CA ALA A 351 11.29 4.10 -11.45
C ALA A 351 11.34 5.57 -11.92
N GLU A 352 11.05 5.77 -13.20
CA GLU A 352 10.99 7.08 -13.84
C GLU A 352 9.78 7.13 -14.78
N ASP A 353 9.15 8.30 -14.96
CA ASP A 353 8.09 8.52 -15.97
C ASP A 353 8.71 9.13 -17.26
N PRO A 354 8.88 8.35 -18.35
CA PRO A 354 9.41 8.86 -19.61
C PRO A 354 8.56 9.98 -20.24
N ALA A 355 7.24 9.97 -20.01
CA ALA A 355 6.32 10.97 -20.54
C ALA A 355 6.40 12.31 -19.79
N ARG A 356 7.03 12.35 -18.60
CA ARG A 356 7.28 13.57 -17.82
C ARG A 356 8.77 13.89 -17.70
N GLY A 357 9.51 13.66 -18.78
CA GLY A 357 10.94 14.01 -18.82
C GLY A 357 11.79 13.20 -17.85
N PHE A 358 11.35 11.97 -17.55
CA PHE A 358 12.02 11.00 -16.68
C PHE A 358 12.09 11.44 -15.21
N GLN A 359 11.02 12.09 -14.75
CA GLN A 359 10.87 12.40 -13.34
C GLN A 359 10.89 11.10 -12.52
N PRO A 360 11.67 11.02 -11.41
CA PRO A 360 11.66 9.86 -10.53
C PRO A 360 10.27 9.60 -9.96
N SER A 361 9.88 8.32 -9.92
CA SER A 361 8.59 7.87 -9.40
C SER A 361 8.81 7.13 -8.08
N ALA A 362 8.34 7.69 -6.96
CA ALA A 362 8.40 7.05 -5.65
C ALA A 362 7.02 6.53 -5.22
N GLY A 363 7.02 5.49 -4.39
CA GLY A 363 5.80 4.88 -3.87
C GLY A 363 5.98 3.38 -3.59
N THR A 364 4.93 2.78 -3.08
CA THR A 364 4.87 1.33 -2.82
C THR A 364 4.61 0.59 -4.13
N VAL A 365 5.46 -0.38 -4.44
CA VAL A 365 5.23 -1.32 -5.54
C VAL A 365 4.13 -2.29 -5.13
N THR A 366 2.97 -2.23 -5.79
CA THR A 366 1.81 -3.07 -5.41
C THR A 366 1.75 -4.40 -6.13
N ASN A 367 2.56 -4.57 -7.17
CA ASN A 367 2.80 -5.83 -7.84
C ASN A 367 4.15 -5.74 -8.56
N ALA A 368 5.00 -6.76 -8.38
CA ALA A 368 6.22 -6.96 -9.13
C ALA A 368 6.24 -8.38 -9.69
N ALA A 369 6.05 -8.52 -11.00
CA ALA A 369 6.13 -9.78 -11.71
C ALA A 369 7.28 -9.74 -12.71
N TYR A 370 8.11 -10.79 -12.68
CA TYR A 370 9.28 -10.93 -13.53
C TYR A 370 9.17 -12.23 -14.34
N PRO A 371 9.82 -12.30 -15.52
CA PRO A 371 9.92 -13.53 -16.30
C PRO A 371 10.64 -14.64 -15.50
N GLY A 372 10.33 -15.89 -15.81
CA GLY A 372 10.98 -17.05 -15.17
C GLY A 372 12.46 -17.18 -15.54
N PRO A 373 13.27 -17.90 -14.74
CA PRO A 373 14.72 -18.00 -14.94
C PRO A 373 15.13 -18.70 -16.26
N GLU A 374 14.23 -19.48 -16.88
CA GLU A 374 14.47 -20.08 -18.21
C GLU A 374 14.34 -19.05 -19.36
N GLU A 375 13.57 -17.99 -19.12
CA GLU A 375 13.28 -16.95 -20.10
C GLU A 375 14.36 -15.86 -20.08
N ALA A 376 14.65 -15.32 -18.89
CA ALA A 376 15.64 -14.26 -18.66
C ALA A 376 16.29 -14.38 -17.27
N ARG A 377 17.52 -13.88 -17.15
CA ARG A 377 18.14 -13.57 -15.86
C ARG A 377 17.61 -12.22 -15.37
N VAL A 378 17.26 -12.13 -14.10
CA VAL A 378 16.72 -10.91 -13.49
C VAL A 378 17.50 -10.57 -12.23
N ASP A 379 18.24 -9.47 -12.28
CA ASP A 379 18.99 -8.93 -11.14
C ASP A 379 18.19 -7.73 -10.59
N ALA A 380 17.27 -7.96 -9.65
CA ALA A 380 16.37 -6.94 -9.10
C ALA A 380 16.30 -6.95 -7.57
N TRP A 381 16.08 -5.77 -6.97
CA TRP A 381 15.87 -5.61 -5.53
C TRP A 381 14.41 -5.33 -5.15
N VAL A 382 13.59 -4.91 -6.13
CA VAL A 382 12.18 -4.58 -5.92
C VAL A 382 11.29 -5.80 -6.04
N GLU A 383 10.36 -5.90 -5.11
CA GLU A 383 9.30 -6.91 -5.03
C GLU A 383 7.97 -6.27 -4.62
N THR A 384 6.88 -7.03 -4.70
CA THR A 384 5.57 -6.59 -4.20
C THR A 384 5.67 -6.18 -2.73
N GLY A 385 5.28 -4.94 -2.41
CA GLY A 385 5.39 -4.33 -1.10
C GLY A 385 6.62 -3.46 -0.89
N THR A 386 7.56 -3.41 -1.83
CA THR A 386 8.74 -2.54 -1.71
C THR A 386 8.36 -1.08 -1.81
N ASP A 387 8.82 -0.26 -0.86
CA ASP A 387 8.74 1.20 -0.95
C ASP A 387 9.96 1.76 -1.70
N VAL A 388 9.71 2.32 -2.88
CA VAL A 388 10.72 3.00 -3.70
C VAL A 388 10.76 4.48 -3.32
N SER A 389 11.93 4.97 -2.93
CA SER A 389 12.14 6.39 -2.53
C SER A 389 12.95 7.16 -3.57
N THR A 390 12.93 8.49 -3.48
CA THR A 390 13.77 9.38 -4.31
C THR A 390 15.12 9.72 -3.66
N ASN A 391 15.52 9.03 -2.59
CA ASN A 391 16.74 9.36 -1.84
C ASN A 391 18.03 8.96 -2.55
N TYR A 392 17.95 7.99 -3.46
CA TYR A 392 19.09 7.35 -4.11
C TYR A 392 18.93 7.35 -5.64
N ASP A 393 19.32 6.26 -6.28
CA ASP A 393 19.07 6.00 -7.69
C ASP A 393 17.70 5.32 -7.90
N PRO A 394 17.06 5.53 -9.06
CA PRO A 394 15.76 4.94 -9.37
C PRO A 394 15.84 3.53 -9.98
N LEU A 395 17.00 2.84 -9.99
CA LEU A 395 17.10 1.51 -10.62
C LEU A 395 16.32 0.50 -9.79
N LEU A 396 15.42 -0.25 -10.42
CA LEU A 396 14.60 -1.28 -9.77
C LEU A 396 15.18 -2.68 -9.98
N GLY A 397 15.74 -2.89 -11.17
CA GLY A 397 16.39 -4.12 -11.54
C GLY A 397 16.83 -4.13 -13.00
N LYS A 398 17.40 -5.26 -13.40
CA LYS A 398 17.99 -5.48 -14.72
C LYS A 398 17.43 -6.76 -15.31
N ILE A 399 16.95 -6.69 -16.55
CA ILE A 399 16.45 -7.84 -17.30
C ILE A 399 17.50 -8.20 -18.34
N ILE A 400 18.03 -9.42 -18.25
CA ILE A 400 19.16 -9.89 -19.06
C ILE A 400 18.74 -11.13 -19.84
N THR A 401 18.91 -11.09 -21.15
CA THR A 401 18.63 -12.21 -22.05
C THR A 401 19.86 -12.57 -22.87
N SER A 402 19.96 -13.84 -23.24
CA SER A 402 21.03 -14.34 -24.09
C SER A 402 20.49 -15.29 -25.16
N GLY A 403 21.12 -15.33 -26.32
CA GLY A 403 20.77 -16.21 -27.44
C GLY A 403 21.99 -16.60 -28.28
N ALA A 404 21.81 -17.50 -29.23
CA ALA A 404 22.88 -17.91 -30.16
C ALA A 404 23.26 -16.79 -31.14
N SER A 405 22.41 -15.77 -31.28
CA SER A 405 22.63 -14.58 -32.10
C SER A 405 22.11 -13.32 -31.42
N ARG A 406 22.58 -12.15 -31.87
CA ARG A 406 22.07 -10.84 -31.44
C ARG A 406 20.55 -10.73 -31.63
N THR A 407 20.03 -11.14 -32.78
CA THR A 407 18.60 -11.11 -33.07
C THR A 407 17.80 -11.90 -32.05
N GLU A 408 18.24 -13.13 -31.76
CA GLU A 408 17.59 -13.99 -30.77
C GLU A 408 17.64 -13.38 -29.35
N ALA A 409 18.77 -12.78 -28.95
CA ALA A 409 18.89 -12.14 -27.64
C ALA A 409 17.90 -10.97 -27.48
N PHE A 410 17.76 -10.10 -28.50
CA PHE A 410 16.77 -9.01 -28.49
C PHE A 410 15.32 -9.50 -28.65
N ASP A 411 15.07 -10.59 -29.39
CA ASP A 411 13.74 -11.20 -29.47
C ASP A 411 13.30 -11.74 -28.10
N ARG A 412 14.20 -12.43 -27.40
CA ARG A 412 13.98 -12.87 -26.02
C ARG A 412 13.81 -11.68 -25.08
N LEU A 413 14.57 -10.60 -25.26
CA LEU A 413 14.40 -9.39 -24.45
C LEU A 413 13.01 -8.78 -24.62
N ALA A 414 12.51 -8.70 -25.85
CA ALA A 414 11.17 -8.18 -26.13
C ALA A 414 10.09 -9.02 -25.41
N VAL A 415 10.22 -10.35 -25.42
CA VAL A 415 9.31 -11.25 -24.69
C VAL A 415 9.43 -11.05 -23.17
N ALA A 416 10.66 -11.03 -22.63
CA ALA A 416 10.93 -10.84 -21.21
C ALA A 416 10.40 -9.50 -20.67
N LEU A 417 10.56 -8.41 -21.43
CA LEU A 417 10.00 -7.10 -21.09
C LEU A 417 8.47 -7.07 -21.19
N GLY A 418 7.88 -7.82 -22.13
CA GLY A 418 6.42 -8.02 -22.22
C GLY A 418 5.86 -8.75 -21.00
N ASN A 419 6.62 -9.68 -20.44
CA ASN A 419 6.26 -10.46 -19.24
C ASN A 419 6.69 -9.82 -17.91
N THR A 420 7.41 -8.69 -17.95
CA THR A 420 7.78 -7.92 -16.76
C THR A 420 6.69 -6.91 -16.45
N ARG A 421 6.17 -6.88 -15.22
CA ARG A 421 5.12 -5.95 -14.78
C ARG A 421 5.45 -5.40 -13.39
N ILE A 422 5.45 -4.07 -13.28
CA ILE A 422 5.63 -3.35 -12.00
C ILE A 422 4.49 -2.33 -11.90
N ASP A 423 3.67 -2.45 -10.86
CA ASP A 423 2.52 -1.56 -10.61
C ASP A 423 2.71 -0.75 -9.31
N GLY A 424 1.99 0.36 -9.18
CA GLY A 424 2.01 1.25 -8.02
C GLY A 424 2.93 2.47 -8.19
N ILE A 425 3.86 2.40 -9.14
CA ILE A 425 4.77 3.47 -9.55
C ILE A 425 4.90 3.48 -11.08
N GLU A 426 5.29 4.62 -11.65
CA GLU A 426 5.66 4.69 -13.06
C GLU A 426 7.07 4.14 -13.29
N THR A 427 7.26 3.50 -14.44
CA THR A 427 8.54 2.92 -14.85
C THR A 427 8.86 3.25 -16.30
N ASN A 428 10.12 3.05 -16.68
CA ASN A 428 10.55 3.15 -18.07
C ASN A 428 10.24 1.90 -18.92
N LEU A 429 9.46 0.92 -18.43
CA LEU A 429 9.22 -0.35 -19.12
C LEU A 429 8.67 -0.17 -20.55
N GLY A 430 7.72 0.75 -20.74
CA GLY A 430 7.16 1.03 -22.08
C GLY A 430 8.19 1.54 -23.08
N LEU A 431 9.14 2.38 -22.62
CA LEU A 431 10.30 2.79 -23.43
C LEU A 431 11.19 1.58 -23.75
N LEU A 432 11.51 0.73 -22.77
CA LEU A 432 12.36 -0.45 -22.99
C LEU A 432 11.74 -1.41 -24.02
N ARG A 433 10.42 -1.64 -23.93
CA ARG A 433 9.65 -2.44 -24.90
C ARG A 433 9.77 -1.84 -26.30
N ALA A 434 9.58 -0.52 -26.44
CA ALA A 434 9.71 0.18 -27.71
C ALA A 434 11.12 0.05 -28.33
N VAL A 435 12.15 0.29 -27.53
CA VAL A 435 13.56 0.24 -27.96
C VAL A 435 13.96 -1.16 -28.41
N SER A 436 13.48 -2.20 -27.71
CA SER A 436 13.82 -3.60 -28.01
C SER A 436 13.46 -4.03 -29.44
N GLY A 437 12.43 -3.44 -30.05
CA GLY A 437 11.99 -3.72 -31.42
C GLY A 437 12.39 -2.67 -32.46
N MET A 438 13.07 -1.59 -32.05
CA MET A 438 13.27 -0.43 -32.91
C MET A 438 14.27 -0.71 -34.05
N ASN A 439 13.91 -0.34 -35.29
CA ASN A 439 14.71 -0.64 -36.48
C ASN A 439 16.16 -0.12 -36.40
N VAL A 440 16.38 1.12 -35.93
CA VAL A 440 17.73 1.70 -35.79
C VAL A 440 18.62 0.89 -34.84
N VAL A 441 18.02 0.29 -33.80
CA VAL A 441 18.71 -0.58 -32.85
C VAL A 441 18.97 -1.96 -33.48
N ARG A 442 17.96 -2.55 -34.10
CA ARG A 442 18.05 -3.86 -34.77
C ARG A 442 19.06 -3.85 -35.92
N ALA A 443 19.16 -2.75 -36.66
CA ALA A 443 20.09 -2.56 -37.77
C ALA A 443 21.51 -2.11 -37.35
N VAL A 444 21.77 -1.89 -36.05
CA VAL A 444 23.08 -1.42 -35.54
C VAL A 444 23.43 0.00 -36.05
N GLU A 445 22.42 0.84 -36.23
CA GLU A 445 22.56 2.25 -36.63
C GLU A 445 22.44 3.21 -35.44
N HIS A 446 22.36 2.66 -34.22
CA HIS A 446 22.19 3.41 -32.99
C HIS A 446 23.49 4.12 -32.54
N SER A 447 23.32 5.14 -31.72
CA SER A 447 24.36 5.98 -31.14
C SER A 447 24.00 6.39 -29.71
N THR A 448 24.93 7.05 -29.03
CA THR A 448 24.76 7.68 -27.70
C THR A 448 23.63 8.70 -27.59
N SER A 449 23.01 9.13 -28.71
CA SER A 449 21.86 10.04 -28.74
C SER A 449 20.56 9.38 -29.19
N THR A 450 20.55 8.07 -29.47
CA THR A 450 19.36 7.39 -30.02
C THR A 450 18.15 7.49 -29.08
N LEU A 451 18.35 7.38 -27.77
CA LEU A 451 17.23 7.39 -26.82
C LEU A 451 16.67 8.79 -26.52
N ASP A 452 17.34 9.87 -26.92
CA ASP A 452 16.88 11.24 -26.63
C ASP A 452 15.52 11.57 -27.25
N ASN A 453 15.09 10.80 -28.26
CA ASN A 453 13.83 10.98 -28.99
C ASN A 453 12.85 9.81 -28.85
N VAL A 454 13.06 8.91 -27.87
CA VAL A 454 12.18 7.76 -27.64
C VAL A 454 11.32 8.02 -26.41
N GLY A 455 10.00 7.95 -26.57
CA GLY A 455 9.03 8.06 -25.47
C GLY A 455 8.47 6.70 -25.07
N ASP A 456 7.56 6.71 -24.08
CA ASP A 456 6.69 5.57 -23.78
C ASP A 456 5.49 5.57 -24.75
N PRO A 457 5.35 4.57 -25.65
CA PRO A 457 4.22 4.48 -26.56
C PRO A 457 2.96 3.90 -25.90
N GLU A 458 3.03 3.43 -24.65
CA GLU A 458 1.96 2.68 -24.03
C GLU A 458 0.73 3.55 -23.73
N PRO A 459 -0.46 2.96 -23.86
CA PRO A 459 -1.67 3.67 -23.54
C PRO A 459 -1.75 4.21 -22.11
N ARG A 460 -1.78 5.54 -21.97
CA ARG A 460 -1.86 6.30 -20.72
C ARG A 460 -3.19 7.06 -20.55
N ILE A 461 -3.72 7.04 -19.33
CA ILE A 461 -4.75 7.94 -18.82
C ILE A 461 -4.16 8.72 -17.65
N THR A 462 -4.08 10.04 -17.75
CA THR A 462 -3.50 10.91 -16.72
C THR A 462 -4.59 11.58 -15.90
N VAL A 463 -4.46 11.54 -14.58
CA VAL A 463 -5.35 12.26 -13.65
C VAL A 463 -4.89 13.70 -13.51
N GLU A 464 -5.59 14.65 -14.13
CA GLU A 464 -5.32 16.09 -13.96
C GLU A 464 -5.95 16.61 -12.66
N ARG A 465 -7.20 16.19 -12.40
CA ARG A 465 -7.93 16.49 -11.17
C ARG A 465 -8.48 15.19 -10.60
N PRO A 466 -8.17 14.83 -9.34
CA PRO A 466 -8.59 13.53 -8.79
C PRO A 466 -10.07 13.45 -8.38
N GLY A 467 -10.77 14.58 -8.25
CA GLY A 467 -12.07 14.62 -7.58
C GLY A 467 -11.92 14.59 -6.06
N LEU A 468 -13.04 14.54 -5.32
CA LEU A 468 -12.99 14.56 -3.85
C LEU A 468 -12.48 13.23 -3.27
N GLN A 469 -13.07 12.13 -3.72
CA GLN A 469 -12.67 10.76 -3.35
C GLN A 469 -12.97 9.84 -4.52
N THR A 470 -11.98 9.63 -5.39
CA THR A 470 -12.08 8.71 -6.52
C THR A 470 -11.21 7.49 -6.26
N SER A 471 -11.78 6.28 -6.39
CA SER A 471 -11.07 5.01 -6.15
C SER A 471 -11.43 3.98 -7.20
N VAL A 472 -10.53 3.03 -7.43
CA VAL A 472 -10.82 1.86 -8.29
C VAL A 472 -11.68 0.88 -7.52
N GLN A 473 -12.76 0.40 -8.14
CA GLN A 473 -13.64 -0.63 -7.59
C GLN A 473 -13.97 -1.67 -8.67
N ASP A 474 -14.22 -2.91 -8.25
CA ASP A 474 -14.80 -3.99 -9.05
C ASP A 474 -15.97 -4.64 -8.30
N TRP A 475 -16.76 -5.46 -8.99
CA TRP A 475 -17.89 -6.18 -8.39
C TRP A 475 -17.73 -7.69 -8.63
N PRO A 476 -17.93 -8.56 -7.61
CA PRO A 476 -18.53 -8.30 -6.30
C PRO A 476 -17.55 -7.78 -5.23
N GLY A 477 -16.35 -7.37 -5.61
CA GLY A 477 -15.29 -7.01 -4.68
C GLY A 477 -14.57 -8.24 -4.14
N ARG A 478 -13.93 -8.08 -2.98
CA ARG A 478 -13.06 -9.04 -2.30
C ARG A 478 -13.84 -9.97 -1.36
N THR A 479 -14.54 -10.96 -1.91
CA THR A 479 -15.36 -11.91 -1.14
C THR A 479 -14.56 -13.12 -0.64
N GLY A 480 -15.12 -13.91 0.29
CA GLY A 480 -14.49 -15.15 0.81
C GLY A 480 -13.50 -14.93 1.96
N LEU A 481 -13.33 -13.70 2.42
CA LEU A 481 -12.38 -13.30 3.46
C LEU A 481 -13.04 -12.55 4.63
N TRP A 482 -14.38 -12.57 4.72
CA TRP A 482 -15.11 -11.88 5.78
C TRP A 482 -14.79 -12.44 7.17
N GLN A 483 -14.51 -13.75 7.24
CA GLN A 483 -14.05 -14.46 8.43
C GLN A 483 -12.70 -14.01 9.00
N ILE A 484 -11.92 -13.29 8.20
CA ILE A 484 -10.64 -12.69 8.60
C ILE A 484 -10.82 -11.20 8.95
N GLY A 485 -11.98 -10.61 8.62
CA GLY A 485 -12.18 -9.16 8.69
C GLY A 485 -11.59 -8.39 7.53
N VAL A 486 -11.47 -9.04 6.36
CA VAL A 486 -11.18 -8.32 5.11
C VAL A 486 -12.53 -7.99 4.44
N PRO A 487 -12.86 -6.69 4.28
CA PRO A 487 -14.13 -6.31 3.69
C PRO A 487 -14.18 -6.56 2.17
N PRO A 488 -15.38 -6.80 1.61
CA PRO A 488 -15.55 -6.93 0.17
C PRO A 488 -15.15 -5.67 -0.58
N SER A 489 -15.32 -4.49 0.03
CA SER A 489 -15.19 -3.23 -0.71
C SER A 489 -16.10 -3.25 -1.95
N GLY A 490 -15.60 -2.92 -3.13
CA GLY A 490 -16.42 -2.83 -4.32
C GLY A 490 -17.25 -1.55 -4.35
N PRO A 491 -18.08 -1.39 -5.40
CA PRO A 491 -18.91 -0.21 -5.54
C PRO A 491 -19.97 -0.16 -4.42
N MET A 492 -20.13 1.00 -3.80
CA MET A 492 -21.15 1.26 -2.78
C MET A 492 -22.58 1.23 -3.37
N ASP A 493 -22.69 1.59 -4.64
CA ASP A 493 -23.86 1.42 -5.52
C ASP A 493 -23.47 0.49 -6.68
N ASP A 494 -23.69 -0.81 -6.48
CA ASP A 494 -23.35 -1.83 -7.47
C ASP A 494 -24.23 -1.76 -8.71
N LEU A 495 -25.46 -1.26 -8.61
CA LEU A 495 -26.41 -1.20 -9.71
C LEU A 495 -25.91 -0.22 -10.79
N SER A 496 -25.59 1.01 -10.40
CA SER A 496 -25.07 2.02 -11.33
C SER A 496 -23.74 1.60 -11.95
N PHE A 497 -22.86 0.99 -11.15
CA PHE A 497 -21.56 0.49 -11.60
C PHE A 497 -21.72 -0.61 -12.67
N ARG A 498 -22.53 -1.64 -12.38
CA ARG A 498 -22.75 -2.78 -13.28
C ARG A 498 -23.53 -2.39 -14.53
N LEU A 499 -24.50 -1.47 -14.44
CA LEU A 499 -25.20 -0.92 -15.61
C LEU A 499 -24.25 -0.18 -16.55
N GLY A 500 -23.31 0.61 -16.01
CA GLY A 500 -22.28 1.30 -16.81
C GLY A 500 -21.35 0.33 -17.53
N ASN A 501 -20.91 -0.73 -16.86
CA ASN A 501 -20.10 -1.79 -17.47
C ASN A 501 -20.88 -2.55 -18.56
N THR A 502 -22.13 -2.91 -18.28
CA THR A 502 -23.02 -3.59 -19.24
C THR A 502 -23.24 -2.73 -20.48
N ALA A 503 -23.43 -1.42 -20.32
CA ALA A 503 -23.59 -0.46 -21.42
C ALA A 503 -22.36 -0.41 -22.36
N LEU A 504 -21.18 -0.74 -21.85
CA LEU A 504 -19.92 -0.80 -22.62
C LEU A 504 -19.65 -2.18 -23.22
N GLY A 505 -20.50 -3.17 -22.94
CA GLY A 505 -20.29 -4.58 -23.32
C GLY A 505 -19.26 -5.31 -22.46
N ASN A 506 -18.93 -4.78 -21.27
CA ASN A 506 -17.97 -5.40 -20.37
C ASN A 506 -18.61 -6.60 -19.64
N PRO A 507 -17.87 -7.70 -19.41
CA PRO A 507 -18.30 -8.74 -18.48
C PRO A 507 -18.35 -8.24 -17.03
N GLU A 508 -19.02 -9.00 -16.16
CA GLU A 508 -18.95 -8.80 -14.70
C GLU A 508 -17.50 -8.92 -14.20
N GLY A 509 -17.17 -8.23 -13.11
CA GLY A 509 -15.81 -8.21 -12.54
C GLY A 509 -14.86 -7.17 -13.14
N VAL A 510 -15.27 -6.48 -14.21
CA VAL A 510 -14.42 -5.46 -14.85
C VAL A 510 -14.31 -4.19 -13.98
N PRO A 511 -13.09 -3.75 -13.62
CA PRO A 511 -12.89 -2.61 -12.74
C PRO A 511 -13.18 -1.27 -13.43
N GLY A 512 -13.65 -0.31 -12.62
CA GLY A 512 -13.90 1.07 -13.00
C GLY A 512 -13.62 2.01 -11.84
N LEU A 513 -13.94 3.29 -12.00
CA LEU A 513 -13.79 4.29 -10.95
C LEU A 513 -15.11 4.56 -10.25
N GLU A 514 -15.09 4.58 -8.92
CA GLU A 514 -16.12 5.18 -8.08
C GLU A 514 -15.62 6.55 -7.60
N PHE A 515 -16.43 7.60 -7.73
CA PHE A 515 -16.15 8.91 -7.15
C PHE A 515 -17.27 9.37 -6.20
N THR A 516 -16.91 10.15 -5.19
CA THR A 516 -17.85 10.72 -4.20
C THR A 516 -18.01 12.21 -4.45
N MET A 517 -19.24 12.69 -4.66
CA MET A 517 -19.63 14.09 -4.85
C MET A 517 -19.01 14.77 -6.08
N THR A 518 -17.70 14.89 -6.16
CA THR A 518 -16.97 15.54 -7.27
C THR A 518 -16.12 14.52 -8.00
N GLY A 519 -16.36 14.36 -9.30
CA GLY A 519 -15.62 13.44 -10.17
C GLY A 519 -14.25 13.98 -10.63
N PRO A 520 -13.43 13.14 -11.28
CA PRO A 520 -12.10 13.51 -11.77
C PRO A 520 -12.12 14.23 -13.14
N SER A 521 -10.96 14.78 -13.51
CA SER A 521 -10.59 15.20 -14.87
C SER A 521 -9.44 14.31 -15.37
N LEU A 522 -9.63 13.66 -16.52
CA LEU A 522 -8.76 12.62 -17.06
C LEU A 522 -8.34 12.92 -18.51
N VAL A 523 -7.05 12.82 -18.81
CA VAL A 523 -6.48 13.04 -20.15
C VAL A 523 -5.99 11.73 -20.76
N PHE A 524 -6.36 11.45 -22.01
CA PHE A 524 -6.13 10.16 -22.65
C PHE A 524 -5.12 10.31 -23.80
N THR A 525 -4.14 9.40 -23.92
CA THR A 525 -3.22 9.40 -25.08
C THR A 525 -3.76 8.63 -26.30
N HIS A 526 -4.94 8.00 -26.19
CA HIS A 526 -5.60 7.17 -27.22
C HIS A 526 -7.11 7.27 -27.05
N ALA A 527 -7.84 6.95 -28.13
CA ALA A 527 -9.29 7.00 -28.10
C ALA A 527 -9.84 5.94 -27.13
N THR A 528 -10.69 6.36 -26.20
CA THR A 528 -11.26 5.47 -25.17
C THR A 528 -12.76 5.71 -25.04
N THR A 529 -13.56 4.64 -25.09
CA THR A 529 -14.99 4.72 -24.84
C THR A 529 -15.28 4.52 -23.35
N VAL A 530 -15.96 5.49 -22.75
CA VAL A 530 -16.31 5.51 -21.32
C VAL A 530 -17.82 5.60 -21.14
N CYS A 531 -18.32 5.23 -19.97
CA CYS A 531 -19.71 5.47 -19.57
C CYS A 531 -19.71 6.04 -18.14
N VAL A 532 -20.39 7.17 -17.93
CA VAL A 532 -20.54 7.79 -16.61
C VAL A 532 -21.95 7.51 -16.07
N THR A 533 -22.08 6.94 -14.88
CA THR A 533 -23.37 6.57 -14.25
C THR A 533 -23.44 7.01 -12.78
N GLY A 534 -24.59 6.80 -12.13
CA GLY A 534 -24.82 7.15 -10.72
C GLY A 534 -25.38 8.57 -10.54
N ALA A 535 -24.81 9.32 -9.60
CA ALA A 535 -25.25 10.66 -9.21
C ALA A 535 -25.29 11.65 -10.39
N GLU A 536 -26.20 12.62 -10.30
CA GLU A 536 -26.40 13.62 -11.35
C GLU A 536 -25.22 14.61 -11.41
N VAL A 537 -24.43 14.51 -12.48
CA VAL A 537 -23.23 15.34 -12.72
C VAL A 537 -23.20 15.83 -14.17
N THR A 538 -22.60 17.00 -14.38
CA THR A 538 -22.20 17.43 -15.71
C THR A 538 -20.96 16.65 -16.15
N VAL A 539 -20.99 16.09 -17.36
CA VAL A 539 -19.88 15.37 -17.97
C VAL A 539 -19.50 16.09 -19.25
N THR A 540 -18.22 16.39 -19.44
CA THR A 540 -17.73 17.02 -20.67
C THR A 540 -16.59 16.24 -21.29
N VAL A 541 -16.50 16.28 -22.61
CA VAL A 541 -15.35 15.84 -23.40
C VAL A 541 -14.83 17.04 -24.17
N ASP A 542 -13.57 17.42 -23.92
CA ASP A 542 -12.95 18.63 -24.48
C ASP A 542 -13.80 19.91 -24.27
N GLY A 543 -14.44 20.00 -23.09
CA GLY A 543 -15.32 21.11 -22.71
C GLY A 543 -16.72 21.08 -23.34
N VAL A 544 -17.04 20.08 -24.16
CA VAL A 544 -18.38 19.89 -24.73
C VAL A 544 -19.16 18.92 -23.86
N GLU A 545 -20.35 19.32 -23.40
CA GLU A 545 -21.21 18.47 -22.58
C GLU A 545 -21.68 17.23 -23.34
N VAL A 546 -21.60 16.07 -22.67
CA VAL A 546 -22.00 14.77 -23.20
C VAL A 546 -22.96 14.08 -22.22
N PRO A 547 -23.88 13.23 -22.69
CA PRO A 547 -24.86 12.61 -21.82
C PRO A 547 -24.23 11.53 -20.92
N ALA A 548 -24.52 11.58 -19.62
CA ALA A 548 -24.34 10.44 -18.73
C ALA A 548 -25.24 9.26 -19.14
N TRP A 549 -24.99 8.07 -18.57
CA TRP A 549 -25.69 6.81 -18.84
C TRP A 549 -25.62 6.32 -20.29
N THR A 550 -24.66 6.86 -21.06
CA THR A 550 -24.44 6.54 -22.47
C THR A 550 -22.95 6.35 -22.72
N PRO A 551 -22.53 5.33 -23.49
CA PRO A 551 -21.16 5.22 -23.96
C PRO A 551 -20.73 6.45 -24.78
N VAL A 552 -19.62 7.08 -24.41
CA VAL A 552 -19.04 8.25 -25.06
C VAL A 552 -17.57 8.00 -25.34
N THR A 553 -17.11 8.28 -26.56
CA THR A 553 -15.70 8.15 -26.92
C THR A 553 -14.96 9.46 -26.67
N VAL A 554 -13.94 9.41 -25.80
CA VAL A 554 -12.93 10.45 -25.63
C VAL A 554 -11.88 10.26 -26.74
N PRO A 555 -11.57 11.28 -27.56
CA PRO A 555 -10.55 11.15 -28.59
C PRO A 555 -9.14 11.04 -28.00
N ALA A 556 -8.18 10.57 -28.79
CA ALA A 556 -6.77 10.61 -28.41
C ALA A 556 -6.31 12.06 -28.21
N GLY A 557 -5.65 12.35 -27.08
CA GLY A 557 -5.31 13.69 -26.63
C GLY A 557 -6.47 14.45 -25.95
N GLY A 558 -7.67 13.85 -25.90
CA GLY A 558 -8.86 14.45 -25.33
C GLY A 558 -8.93 14.36 -23.81
N THR A 559 -9.77 15.21 -23.23
CA THR A 559 -10.01 15.31 -21.79
C THR A 559 -11.45 14.95 -21.45
N LEU A 560 -11.66 14.00 -20.55
CA LEU A 560 -12.93 13.77 -19.86
C LEU A 560 -12.94 14.57 -18.56
N ASP A 561 -13.92 15.43 -18.35
CA ASP A 561 -14.10 16.15 -17.08
C ASP A 561 -15.48 15.85 -16.49
N VAL A 562 -15.49 15.34 -15.26
CA VAL A 562 -16.71 15.03 -14.49
C VAL A 562 -16.86 16.03 -13.36
N GLY A 563 -17.97 16.76 -13.35
CA GLY A 563 -18.23 17.84 -12.43
C GLY A 563 -18.60 17.40 -11.00
N THR A 564 -19.29 18.29 -10.30
CA THR A 564 -19.78 18.06 -8.93
C THR A 564 -21.28 17.74 -8.95
N ALA A 565 -21.67 16.71 -8.20
CA ALA A 565 -23.05 16.38 -7.94
C ALA A 565 -23.68 17.46 -7.06
N THR A 566 -24.55 18.26 -7.64
CA THR A 566 -25.28 19.34 -6.93
C THR A 566 -26.72 18.95 -6.59
N GLY A 567 -27.25 17.93 -7.27
CA GLY A 567 -28.61 17.41 -7.11
C GLY A 567 -28.70 16.24 -6.13
N LYS A 568 -29.48 15.23 -6.53
CA LYS A 568 -29.75 14.02 -5.74
C LYS A 568 -28.70 12.94 -6.00
N GLY A 569 -28.50 12.07 -5.03
CA GLY A 569 -27.43 11.08 -5.06
C GLY A 569 -26.08 11.65 -4.62
N LEU A 570 -25.13 10.75 -4.38
CA LEU A 570 -23.82 11.10 -3.82
C LEU A 570 -22.66 10.53 -4.64
N ARG A 571 -22.77 9.29 -5.13
CA ARG A 571 -21.67 8.60 -5.82
C ARG A 571 -21.94 8.45 -7.30
N GLY A 572 -20.91 8.67 -8.10
CA GLY A 572 -20.94 8.38 -9.53
C GLY A 572 -19.82 7.43 -9.92
N TYR A 573 -19.91 6.90 -11.13
CA TYR A 573 -18.99 5.89 -11.64
C TYR A 573 -18.50 6.24 -13.03
N ILE A 574 -17.23 5.96 -13.32
CA ILE A 574 -16.65 6.06 -14.66
C ILE A 574 -16.17 4.67 -15.05
N LEU A 575 -16.80 4.11 -16.08
CA LEU A 575 -16.51 2.77 -16.58
C LEU A 575 -15.80 2.90 -17.92
N PHE A 576 -14.88 2.00 -18.21
CA PHE A 576 -14.02 2.02 -19.40
C PHE A 576 -14.31 0.78 -20.23
N GLN A 577 -14.47 0.91 -21.54
CA GLN A 577 -14.62 -0.26 -22.40
C GLN A 577 -13.37 -1.16 -22.27
N GLY A 578 -13.56 -2.43 -21.93
CA GLY A 578 -12.47 -3.37 -21.59
C GLY A 578 -11.97 -3.29 -20.14
N GLY A 579 -12.24 -2.20 -19.42
CA GLY A 579 -11.85 -1.98 -18.02
C GLY A 579 -10.49 -1.33 -17.81
N LEU A 580 -10.19 -1.07 -16.55
CA LEU A 580 -8.85 -0.66 -16.10
C LEU A 580 -7.93 -1.88 -15.92
N ASP A 581 -6.65 -1.74 -16.27
CA ASP A 581 -5.63 -2.75 -15.99
C ASP A 581 -5.06 -2.49 -14.60
N ILE A 582 -5.60 -3.19 -13.60
CA ILE A 582 -5.26 -3.04 -12.18
C ILE A 582 -4.95 -4.42 -11.61
N PRO A 583 -3.81 -4.62 -10.91
CA PRO A 583 -3.50 -5.91 -10.30
C PRO A 583 -4.50 -6.25 -9.20
N ALA A 584 -4.97 -7.50 -9.20
CA ALA A 584 -5.82 -7.99 -8.14
C ALA A 584 -5.02 -8.19 -6.84
N TYR A 585 -5.60 -7.80 -5.71
CA TYR A 585 -5.10 -8.08 -4.38
C TYR A 585 -6.13 -8.91 -3.61
N LEU A 586 -5.74 -10.11 -3.18
CA LEU A 586 -6.64 -11.10 -2.57
C LEU A 586 -7.90 -11.37 -3.41
N GLY A 587 -7.71 -11.48 -4.73
CA GLY A 587 -8.78 -11.85 -5.68
C GLY A 587 -9.63 -10.70 -6.24
N SER A 588 -9.35 -9.44 -5.90
CA SER A 588 -10.12 -8.28 -6.38
C SER A 588 -9.26 -7.03 -6.60
N ALA A 589 -9.63 -6.23 -7.58
CA ALA A 589 -9.06 -4.91 -7.88
C ALA A 589 -9.66 -3.78 -7.02
N SER A 590 -10.62 -4.07 -6.15
CA SER A 590 -11.27 -3.08 -5.29
C SER A 590 -10.32 -2.46 -4.27
N THR A 591 -10.42 -1.13 -4.12
CA THR A 591 -9.62 -0.36 -3.17
C THR A 591 -10.23 -0.44 -1.78
N PHE A 592 -9.46 -0.90 -0.78
CA PHE A 592 -9.79 -0.73 0.64
C PHE A 592 -8.83 0.29 1.25
N THR A 593 -9.28 1.55 1.37
CA THR A 593 -8.41 2.69 1.74
C THR A 593 -7.85 2.58 3.15
N LEU A 594 -8.65 2.08 4.10
CA LEU A 594 -8.22 1.89 5.48
C LEU A 594 -7.13 0.82 5.61
N GLY A 595 -7.24 -0.27 4.85
CA GLY A 595 -6.20 -1.31 4.77
C GLY A 595 -5.01 -0.94 3.88
N GLN A 596 -5.13 0.14 3.10
CA GLN A 596 -4.11 0.63 2.16
C GLN A 596 -3.70 -0.41 1.10
N PHE A 597 -4.66 -1.16 0.55
CA PHE A 597 -4.40 -2.15 -0.50
C PHE A 597 -5.55 -2.27 -1.53
N GLY A 598 -5.25 -2.93 -2.66
CA GLY A 598 -6.12 -3.02 -3.83
C GLY A 598 -6.19 -1.70 -4.62
N GLY A 599 -6.85 -1.72 -5.77
CA GLY A 599 -6.99 -0.54 -6.62
C GLY A 599 -5.67 0.09 -7.06
N HIS A 600 -5.67 1.41 -7.22
CA HIS A 600 -4.46 2.16 -7.55
C HIS A 600 -3.67 2.48 -6.28
N ALA A 601 -2.66 1.66 -5.98
CA ALA A 601 -1.77 1.81 -4.83
C ALA A 601 -2.47 1.83 -3.46
N GLY A 602 -3.61 1.15 -3.30
CA GLY A 602 -4.31 1.05 -2.01
C GLY A 602 -5.03 2.33 -1.57
N ARG A 603 -5.15 3.34 -2.45
CA ARG A 603 -5.60 4.69 -2.09
C ARG A 603 -6.56 5.29 -3.10
N VAL A 604 -7.12 6.45 -2.73
CA VAL A 604 -7.79 7.32 -3.69
C VAL A 604 -6.80 7.92 -4.69
N LEU A 605 -7.29 8.27 -5.88
CA LEU A 605 -6.49 8.92 -6.92
C LEU A 605 -5.97 10.29 -6.47
N ARG A 606 -4.83 10.68 -7.03
CA ARG A 606 -4.15 11.96 -6.83
C ARG A 606 -3.86 12.62 -8.18
N ALA A 607 -3.69 13.94 -8.17
CA ALA A 607 -3.24 14.65 -9.36
C ALA A 607 -1.87 14.10 -9.78
N GLY A 608 -1.73 13.83 -11.07
CA GLY A 608 -0.54 13.26 -11.65
C GLY A 608 -0.53 11.74 -11.75
N ASP A 609 -1.44 11.02 -11.08
CA ASP A 609 -1.55 9.57 -11.20
C ASP A 609 -1.78 9.14 -12.66
N VAL A 610 -1.31 7.93 -12.97
CA VAL A 610 -1.46 7.32 -14.28
C VAL A 610 -2.25 6.02 -14.14
N LEU A 611 -3.30 5.92 -14.94
CA LEU A 611 -4.10 4.70 -15.09
C LEU A 611 -3.86 4.11 -16.48
N ARG A 612 -3.93 2.78 -16.56
CA ARG A 612 -3.85 2.02 -17.80
C ARG A 612 -5.21 1.35 -18.03
N ALA A 613 -5.72 1.41 -19.27
CA ALA A 613 -6.91 0.66 -19.66
C ALA A 613 -6.49 -0.62 -20.38
N VAL A 614 -7.29 -1.68 -20.28
CA VAL A 614 -6.97 -2.94 -20.95
C VAL A 614 -7.06 -2.75 -22.46
N THR A 615 -5.91 -2.84 -23.13
CA THR A 615 -5.81 -2.79 -24.59
C THR A 615 -6.04 -4.20 -25.13
N VAL A 616 -7.25 -4.51 -25.59
CA VAL A 616 -7.54 -5.84 -26.17
C VAL A 616 -7.65 -5.74 -27.70
N ASP A 617 -6.77 -6.43 -28.42
CA ASP A 617 -7.06 -6.92 -29.77
C ASP A 617 -8.27 -7.86 -29.68
N GLY A 618 -9.47 -7.34 -29.96
CA GLY A 618 -10.71 -8.12 -29.84
C GLY A 618 -11.75 -7.58 -28.86
N VAL A 619 -11.77 -6.26 -28.57
CA VAL A 619 -12.99 -5.59 -28.06
C VAL A 619 -14.19 -6.09 -28.88
N PRO A 620 -15.34 -6.45 -28.25
CA PRO A 620 -16.55 -6.74 -29.01
C PRO A 620 -16.78 -5.60 -30.00
N ALA A 621 -17.05 -5.93 -31.27
CA ALA A 621 -17.29 -4.92 -32.30
C ALA A 621 -18.22 -3.82 -31.75
N ALA A 622 -17.94 -2.55 -32.08
CA ALA A 622 -18.63 -1.35 -31.59
C ALA A 622 -20.19 -1.36 -31.62
N GLY A 623 -20.82 -2.43 -32.14
CA GLY A 623 -22.26 -2.67 -32.11
C GLY A 623 -22.85 -3.32 -30.84
N GLN A 624 -22.08 -3.52 -29.75
CA GLN A 624 -22.62 -3.97 -28.45
C GLN A 624 -22.76 -2.86 -27.40
N ALA A 625 -22.10 -1.71 -27.59
CA ALA A 625 -22.23 -0.59 -26.68
C ALA A 625 -23.57 0.11 -26.90
N ALA A 626 -24.36 0.28 -25.84
CA ALA A 626 -25.68 0.88 -25.90
C ALA A 626 -25.96 1.73 -24.66
N ALA A 627 -26.76 2.79 -24.81
CA ALA A 627 -27.20 3.58 -23.68
C ALA A 627 -27.97 2.71 -22.67
N VAL A 628 -27.79 2.98 -21.38
CA VAL A 628 -28.53 2.28 -20.32
C VAL A 628 -30.03 2.59 -20.50
N PRO A 629 -30.90 1.57 -20.61
CA PRO A 629 -32.35 1.76 -20.73
C PRO A 629 -32.89 2.62 -19.58
N ALA A 630 -33.75 3.59 -19.90
CA ALA A 630 -34.23 4.57 -18.92
C ALA A 630 -35.01 3.93 -17.75
N ASP A 631 -35.72 2.84 -18.01
CA ASP A 631 -36.48 2.04 -17.03
C ASP A 631 -35.58 1.19 -16.11
N SER A 632 -34.34 0.92 -16.53
CA SER A 632 -33.32 0.26 -15.69
C SER A 632 -32.53 1.23 -14.82
N ARG A 633 -32.58 2.54 -15.09
CA ARG A 633 -31.79 3.54 -14.33
C ARG A 633 -32.34 3.70 -12.91
N PRO A 634 -31.49 3.81 -11.88
CA PRO A 634 -31.92 4.08 -10.52
C PRO A 634 -32.60 5.45 -10.41
N VAL A 635 -33.67 5.49 -9.63
CA VAL A 635 -34.37 6.75 -9.30
C VAL A 635 -33.72 7.35 -8.07
N LEU A 636 -33.04 8.49 -8.24
CA LEU A 636 -32.40 9.22 -7.15
C LEU A 636 -33.42 10.16 -6.48
N VAL A 637 -33.47 10.14 -5.15
CA VAL A 637 -34.38 10.92 -4.29
C VAL A 637 -33.62 11.49 -3.09
N SER A 638 -34.28 12.29 -2.26
CA SER A 638 -33.74 12.78 -0.98
C SER A 638 -34.52 12.24 0.23
N THR A 639 -35.58 11.47 -0.05
CA THR A 639 -36.39 10.74 0.93
C THR A 639 -36.49 9.31 0.42
N TRP A 640 -35.79 8.41 1.09
CA TRP A 640 -35.55 7.06 0.65
C TRP A 640 -36.39 6.07 1.45
N GLU A 641 -36.97 5.11 0.75
CA GLU A 641 -37.50 3.91 1.35
C GLU A 641 -36.51 2.77 1.10
N LEU A 642 -36.06 2.12 2.17
CA LEU A 642 -35.12 1.00 2.13
C LEU A 642 -35.86 -0.28 2.50
N ALA A 643 -35.92 -1.21 1.56
CA ALA A 643 -36.53 -2.50 1.82
C ALA A 643 -35.64 -3.34 2.73
N VAL A 644 -36.20 -3.83 3.83
CA VAL A 644 -35.46 -4.58 4.85
C VAL A 644 -36.11 -5.93 5.14
N ALA A 645 -35.25 -6.91 5.45
CA ALA A 645 -35.66 -8.14 6.10
C ALA A 645 -35.42 -8.01 7.61
N GLU A 646 -36.37 -8.48 8.41
CA GLU A 646 -36.23 -8.50 9.87
C GLU A 646 -35.25 -9.60 10.33
N GLY A 647 -34.39 -9.24 11.28
CA GLY A 647 -33.33 -10.07 11.83
C GLY A 647 -31.91 -9.51 11.59
N PRO A 648 -30.91 -10.02 12.32
CA PRO A 648 -31.00 -11.18 13.23
C PRO A 648 -31.61 -10.90 14.61
N HIS A 649 -31.52 -9.67 15.11
CA HIS A 649 -31.77 -9.35 16.51
C HIS A 649 -33.08 -8.59 16.75
N GLY A 650 -34.12 -8.78 15.92
CA GLY A 650 -35.43 -8.12 16.07
C GLY A 650 -36.35 -8.73 17.14
N ALA A 651 -35.94 -9.84 17.76
CA ALA A 651 -36.76 -10.60 18.69
C ALA A 651 -36.84 -9.99 20.10
N PRO A 652 -37.88 -10.35 20.91
CA PRO A 652 -38.12 -9.87 22.28
C PRO A 652 -36.98 -10.05 23.30
N GLU A 653 -35.93 -10.81 22.97
CA GLU A 653 -34.70 -10.83 23.78
C GLU A 653 -33.96 -9.48 23.76
N PHE A 654 -34.16 -8.69 22.70
CA PHE A 654 -33.41 -7.45 22.43
C PHE A 654 -34.33 -6.23 22.30
N PHE A 655 -35.41 -6.35 21.53
CA PHE A 655 -36.38 -5.27 21.27
C PHE A 655 -37.81 -5.78 21.48
N GLN A 656 -38.69 -4.98 22.08
CA GLN A 656 -40.11 -5.32 22.06
C GLN A 656 -40.70 -5.12 20.66
N ARG A 657 -41.84 -5.76 20.37
CA ARG A 657 -42.49 -5.66 19.06
C ARG A 657 -42.83 -4.22 18.70
N GLU A 658 -43.26 -3.44 19.68
CA GLU A 658 -43.58 -2.02 19.54
C GLU A 658 -42.34 -1.19 19.15
N ASP A 659 -41.14 -1.58 19.59
CA ASP A 659 -39.90 -0.87 19.25
C ASP A 659 -39.50 -1.09 17.78
N ILE A 660 -39.75 -2.30 17.27
CA ILE A 660 -39.56 -2.63 15.86
C ILE A 660 -40.60 -1.90 14.99
N GLU A 661 -41.85 -1.79 15.46
CA GLU A 661 -42.89 -1.00 14.79
C GLU A 661 -42.56 0.50 14.76
N ASP A 662 -42.05 1.05 15.87
CA ASP A 662 -41.57 2.43 15.96
C ASP A 662 -40.39 2.67 14.99
N LEU A 663 -39.47 1.72 14.86
CA LEU A 663 -38.37 1.77 13.87
C LEU A 663 -38.90 1.86 12.43
N TYR A 664 -39.95 1.10 12.08
CA TYR A 664 -40.56 1.18 10.74
C TYR A 664 -41.35 2.47 10.51
N ALA A 665 -41.97 3.01 11.56
CA ALA A 665 -42.76 4.25 11.48
C ALA A 665 -41.87 5.51 11.42
N ALA A 666 -40.66 5.43 11.97
CA ALA A 666 -39.73 6.54 12.08
C ALA A 666 -39.17 7.00 10.73
N GLU A 667 -38.86 8.29 10.66
CA GLU A 667 -38.04 8.87 9.61
C GLU A 667 -36.66 9.21 10.22
N TYR A 668 -35.62 8.58 9.68
CA TYR A 668 -34.24 8.81 10.07
C TYR A 668 -33.59 9.85 9.16
N GLU A 669 -32.65 10.62 9.67
CA GLU A 669 -31.84 11.55 8.89
C GLU A 669 -30.40 11.02 8.76
N VAL A 670 -29.83 11.13 7.55
CA VAL A 670 -28.44 10.75 7.30
C VAL A 670 -27.49 11.76 7.94
N HIS A 671 -26.66 11.30 8.86
CA HIS A 671 -25.65 12.11 9.54
C HIS A 671 -24.42 12.35 8.64
N PHE A 672 -23.76 13.51 8.76
CA PHE A 672 -22.57 13.86 7.96
C PHE A 672 -21.36 12.94 8.18
N ASN A 673 -21.27 12.33 9.38
CA ASN A 673 -20.25 11.32 9.71
C ASN A 673 -20.58 9.93 9.12
N SER A 674 -20.74 9.88 7.80
CA SER A 674 -21.04 8.69 7.00
C SER A 674 -19.96 8.46 5.96
N ALA A 675 -19.59 7.20 5.72
CA ALA A 675 -18.52 6.82 4.79
C ALA A 675 -18.77 5.41 4.22
N ARG A 676 -17.82 4.87 3.46
CA ARG A 676 -17.90 3.49 2.95
C ARG A 676 -17.94 2.42 4.05
N THR A 677 -17.48 2.74 5.26
CA THR A 677 -17.62 1.86 6.44
C THR A 677 -19.07 1.75 6.93
N GLY A 678 -19.90 2.77 6.66
CA GLY A 678 -21.31 2.77 6.96
C GLY A 678 -21.94 4.16 6.97
N VAL A 679 -23.27 4.20 6.85
CA VAL A 679 -24.09 5.41 6.83
C VAL A 679 -24.74 5.61 8.18
N ARG A 680 -24.27 6.61 8.93
CA ARG A 680 -24.75 6.94 10.28
C ARG A 680 -26.12 7.63 10.18
N LEU A 681 -27.03 7.27 11.07
CA LEU A 681 -28.40 7.81 11.08
C LEU A 681 -28.71 8.52 12.40
N ILE A 682 -29.51 9.58 12.31
CA ILE A 682 -30.12 10.30 13.42
C ILE A 682 -31.60 9.91 13.46
N GLY A 683 -32.09 9.44 14.61
CA GLY A 683 -33.48 9.03 14.75
C GLY A 683 -33.86 8.70 16.19
N PRO A 684 -35.05 8.09 16.40
CA PRO A 684 -35.51 7.75 17.73
C PRO A 684 -34.63 6.70 18.39
N LYS A 685 -34.50 6.81 19.72
CA LYS A 685 -33.81 5.83 20.55
C LYS A 685 -34.66 4.57 20.71
N PRO A 686 -34.07 3.37 20.68
CA PRO A 686 -34.78 2.16 21.05
C PRO A 686 -35.20 2.18 22.52
N ARG A 687 -36.33 1.56 22.84
CA ARG A 687 -36.57 1.08 24.20
C ARG A 687 -36.06 -0.35 24.25
N TRP A 688 -35.09 -0.60 25.10
CA TRP A 688 -34.44 -1.90 25.16
C TRP A 688 -35.29 -2.91 25.95
N ALA A 689 -35.38 -4.16 25.46
CA ALA A 689 -36.08 -5.23 26.17
C ALA A 689 -35.32 -5.75 27.42
N ARG A 690 -34.06 -5.34 27.57
CA ARG A 690 -33.14 -5.75 28.63
C ARG A 690 -32.43 -4.54 29.23
N THR A 691 -31.88 -4.71 30.42
CA THR A 691 -31.22 -3.64 31.19
C THR A 691 -29.74 -3.48 30.89
N ASP A 692 -29.09 -4.52 30.37
CA ASP A 692 -27.67 -4.57 30.04
C ASP A 692 -27.37 -5.77 29.11
N GLY A 693 -26.12 -5.88 28.64
CA GLY A 693 -25.62 -6.97 27.80
C GLY A 693 -24.87 -8.06 28.56
N GLY A 694 -24.90 -8.08 29.90
CA GLY A 694 -24.17 -9.05 30.72
C GLY A 694 -22.65 -9.00 30.53
N GLU A 695 -22.01 -10.17 30.40
CA GLU A 695 -20.54 -10.30 30.22
C GLU A 695 -20.02 -9.65 28.92
N ALA A 696 -20.91 -9.39 27.95
CA ALA A 696 -20.55 -8.75 26.68
C ALA A 696 -20.47 -7.22 26.74
N GLY A 697 -21.02 -6.60 27.79
CA GLY A 697 -20.98 -5.15 27.98
C GLY A 697 -22.17 -4.60 28.76
N LEU A 698 -21.98 -3.38 29.30
CA LEU A 698 -22.98 -2.73 30.17
C LEU A 698 -24.17 -2.14 29.41
N HIS A 699 -24.05 -1.87 28.10
CA HIS A 699 -25.15 -1.30 27.33
C HIS A 699 -26.11 -2.41 26.87
N PRO A 700 -27.45 -2.20 26.91
CA PRO A 700 -28.43 -3.17 26.41
C PRO A 700 -28.32 -3.54 24.92
N SER A 701 -27.53 -2.82 24.13
CA SER A 701 -27.25 -3.23 22.75
C SER A 701 -26.08 -4.21 22.63
N ASN A 702 -25.29 -4.42 23.70
CA ASN A 702 -24.10 -5.26 23.66
C ASN A 702 -24.42 -6.75 23.60
N ILE A 703 -23.75 -7.47 22.70
CA ILE A 703 -23.80 -8.92 22.57
C ILE A 703 -22.39 -9.46 22.43
N HIS A 704 -22.20 -10.75 22.72
CA HIS A 704 -20.92 -11.41 22.41
C HIS A 704 -20.65 -11.30 20.92
N ASP A 705 -19.41 -10.95 20.56
CA ASP A 705 -19.07 -10.54 19.21
C ASP A 705 -19.49 -11.60 18.17
N THR A 706 -20.23 -11.13 17.17
CA THR A 706 -20.87 -11.94 16.14
C THR A 706 -20.62 -11.31 14.78
N ALA A 707 -20.82 -12.10 13.72
CA ALA A 707 -20.65 -11.62 12.36
C ALA A 707 -21.79 -10.68 11.96
N TYR A 708 -21.43 -9.56 11.36
CA TYR A 708 -22.33 -8.62 10.73
C TYR A 708 -22.54 -8.91 9.25
N SER A 709 -23.59 -8.30 8.71
CA SER A 709 -23.90 -8.32 7.28
C SER A 709 -23.81 -6.90 6.71
N VAL A 710 -23.34 -6.76 5.48
CA VAL A 710 -23.42 -5.49 4.75
C VAL A 710 -24.89 -5.08 4.64
N GLY A 711 -25.20 -3.82 4.94
CA GLY A 711 -26.56 -3.30 4.99
C GLY A 711 -27.33 -3.60 6.27
N ALA A 712 -26.73 -4.26 7.26
CA ALA A 712 -27.34 -4.40 8.59
C ALA A 712 -27.43 -3.03 9.27
N LEU A 713 -28.56 -2.77 9.94
CA LEU A 713 -28.72 -1.61 10.81
C LEU A 713 -28.16 -1.95 12.19
N ASP A 714 -26.93 -1.55 12.46
CA ASP A 714 -26.22 -1.83 13.71
C ASP A 714 -26.46 -0.72 14.74
N PHE A 715 -26.77 -1.10 15.98
CA PHE A 715 -26.98 -0.17 17.09
C PHE A 715 -25.74 -0.07 17.99
N THR A 716 -24.79 0.78 17.60
CA THR A 716 -23.63 1.13 18.43
C THR A 716 -24.08 1.99 19.62
N GLY A 717 -24.38 1.36 20.75
CA GLY A 717 -25.14 2.02 21.82
C GLY A 717 -26.58 2.30 21.37
N ASP A 718 -27.04 3.53 21.54
CA ASP A 718 -28.36 3.99 21.09
C ASP A 718 -28.37 4.56 19.67
N THR A 719 -27.21 4.67 19.01
CA THR A 719 -27.10 5.35 17.72
C THR A 719 -27.00 4.35 16.56
N PRO A 720 -27.93 4.39 15.59
CA PRO A 720 -27.92 3.47 14.46
C PRO A 720 -26.92 3.83 13.35
N ILE A 721 -26.38 2.80 12.70
CA ILE A 721 -25.55 2.90 11.48
C ILE A 721 -25.88 1.76 10.51
N LEU A 722 -26.07 2.08 9.23
CA LEU A 722 -26.16 1.08 8.16
C LEU A 722 -24.75 0.68 7.75
N LEU A 723 -24.37 -0.59 7.96
CA LEU A 723 -23.02 -1.05 7.66
C LEU A 723 -22.75 -1.08 6.15
N GLY A 724 -21.64 -0.48 5.74
CA GLY A 724 -21.23 -0.41 4.34
C GLY A 724 -20.35 -1.60 3.90
N PRO A 725 -19.95 -1.64 2.63
CA PRO A 725 -19.06 -2.65 2.08
C PRO A 725 -17.63 -2.60 2.63
N ASP A 726 -17.18 -1.47 3.21
CA ASP A 726 -15.93 -1.37 3.96
C ASP A 726 -16.16 -1.50 5.48
N GLY A 727 -17.37 -1.91 5.88
CA GLY A 727 -17.77 -2.04 7.28
C GLY A 727 -17.05 -3.20 8.01
N PRO A 728 -17.13 -3.22 9.35
CA PRO A 728 -16.52 -4.26 10.16
C PRO A 728 -17.21 -5.62 9.95
N SER A 729 -16.43 -6.71 10.08
CA SER A 729 -16.98 -8.07 9.98
C SER A 729 -17.54 -8.59 11.29
N LEU A 730 -16.73 -8.64 12.34
CA LEU A 730 -17.16 -8.99 13.69
C LEU A 730 -17.44 -7.73 14.50
N GLY A 731 -18.43 -7.81 15.38
CA GLY A 731 -18.62 -6.84 16.45
C GLY A 731 -19.73 -7.25 17.42
N GLY A 732 -19.85 -6.46 18.48
CA GLY A 732 -20.61 -6.81 19.69
C GLY A 732 -21.88 -5.98 19.90
N PHE A 733 -22.61 -5.65 18.84
CA PHE A 733 -23.88 -4.91 18.91
C PHE A 733 -25.02 -5.59 18.15
N VAL A 734 -26.26 -5.32 18.55
CA VAL A 734 -27.46 -5.89 17.92
C VAL A 734 -27.84 -5.20 16.61
N CYS A 735 -28.49 -5.98 15.73
CA CYS A 735 -28.94 -5.57 14.40
C CYS A 735 -30.38 -6.06 14.19
N PRO A 736 -31.41 -5.21 14.35
CA PRO A 736 -32.80 -5.66 14.26
C PRO A 736 -33.26 -5.93 12.81
N VAL A 737 -32.68 -5.24 11.82
CA VAL A 737 -33.08 -5.34 10.41
C VAL A 737 -31.85 -5.27 9.49
N THR A 738 -31.98 -5.84 8.29
CA THR A 738 -30.93 -5.80 7.25
C THR A 738 -31.52 -5.41 5.91
N VAL A 739 -30.91 -4.43 5.24
CA VAL A 739 -31.30 -4.01 3.87
C VAL A 739 -31.05 -5.16 2.90
N VAL A 740 -32.07 -5.50 2.11
CA VAL A 740 -31.99 -6.64 1.18
C VAL A 740 -30.98 -6.40 0.08
N THR A 741 -30.33 -7.46 -0.40
CA THR A 741 -29.19 -7.40 -1.33
C THR A 741 -29.42 -6.48 -2.53
N ALA A 742 -30.58 -6.62 -3.19
CA ALA A 742 -30.93 -5.85 -4.38
C ALA A 742 -31.11 -4.34 -4.14
N GLU A 743 -31.31 -3.90 -2.90
CA GLU A 743 -31.54 -2.51 -2.50
C GLU A 743 -30.32 -1.83 -1.87
N ARG A 744 -29.25 -2.59 -1.59
CA ARG A 744 -28.03 -2.06 -0.95
C ARG A 744 -27.40 -0.90 -1.72
N TRP A 745 -27.62 -0.83 -3.03
CA TRP A 745 -27.13 0.27 -3.87
C TRP A 745 -27.62 1.65 -3.40
N LYS A 746 -28.80 1.73 -2.78
CA LYS A 746 -29.35 2.99 -2.25
C LYS A 746 -28.43 3.60 -1.19
N LEU A 747 -27.73 2.78 -0.39
CA LEU A 747 -26.80 3.25 0.63
C LEU A 747 -25.66 4.08 0.01
N GLY A 748 -25.22 3.75 -1.21
CA GLY A 748 -24.20 4.52 -1.92
C GLY A 748 -24.67 5.86 -2.46
N GLN A 749 -25.97 6.10 -2.50
CA GLN A 749 -26.58 7.35 -2.96
C GLN A 749 -27.10 8.24 -1.82
N LEU A 750 -27.13 7.74 -0.58
CA LEU A 750 -27.52 8.52 0.59
C LEU A 750 -26.55 9.68 0.82
N ARG A 751 -27.09 10.89 0.89
CA ARG A 751 -26.34 12.12 1.18
C ARG A 751 -26.64 12.60 2.62
N PRO A 752 -25.69 13.24 3.31
CA PRO A 752 -26.00 13.94 4.57
C PRO A 752 -27.23 14.85 4.45
N GLY A 753 -28.16 14.73 5.40
CA GLY A 753 -29.46 15.42 5.40
C GLY A 753 -30.59 14.67 4.69
N ASP A 754 -30.32 13.62 3.91
CA ASP A 754 -31.37 12.79 3.33
C ASP A 754 -32.22 12.11 4.43
N LYS A 755 -33.48 11.85 4.10
CA LYS A 755 -34.43 11.14 4.96
C LYS A 755 -34.54 9.68 4.56
N VAL A 756 -34.64 8.78 5.53
CA VAL A 756 -34.68 7.33 5.33
C VAL A 756 -35.83 6.72 6.14
N ARG A 757 -36.62 5.86 5.50
CA ARG A 757 -37.61 4.98 6.15
C ARG A 757 -37.33 3.53 5.81
N PHE A 758 -37.46 2.65 6.79
CA PHE A 758 -37.32 1.20 6.60
C PHE A 758 -38.66 0.57 6.26
N VAL A 759 -38.70 -0.20 5.17
CA VAL A 759 -39.91 -0.88 4.69
C VAL A 759 -39.74 -2.38 4.84
N PRO A 760 -40.42 -3.03 5.80
CA PRO A 760 -40.29 -4.46 6.01
C PRO A 760 -40.90 -5.24 4.85
N ILE A 761 -40.17 -6.21 4.32
CA ILE A 761 -40.64 -7.14 3.29
C ILE A 761 -40.43 -8.59 3.71
N LYS A 762 -41.15 -9.51 3.06
CA LYS A 762 -40.84 -10.94 3.19
C LYS A 762 -39.53 -11.23 2.48
N ALA A 763 -38.63 -11.96 3.12
CA ALA A 763 -37.34 -12.29 2.51
C ALA A 763 -37.50 -13.03 1.18
N SER A 764 -38.55 -13.85 1.02
CA SER A 764 -38.85 -14.53 -0.25
C SER A 764 -39.34 -13.61 -1.37
N GLN A 765 -39.62 -12.34 -1.07
CA GLN A 765 -40.04 -11.30 -2.03
C GLN A 765 -38.90 -10.34 -2.35
N ALA A 766 -37.70 -10.51 -1.78
CA ALA A 766 -36.54 -9.73 -2.14
C ALA A 766 -36.24 -9.90 -3.64
N PRO A 767 -36.09 -8.81 -4.40
CA PRO A 767 -35.64 -8.89 -5.79
C PRO A 767 -34.26 -9.54 -5.89
N SER A 768 -33.95 -10.14 -7.04
CA SER A 768 -32.63 -10.69 -7.28
C SER A 768 -31.63 -9.58 -7.57
N ALA A 769 -30.49 -9.56 -6.87
CA ALA A 769 -29.38 -8.67 -7.19
C ALA A 769 -28.74 -8.99 -8.56
N ALA A 770 -29.04 -10.13 -9.17
CA ALA A 770 -28.59 -10.48 -10.52
C ALA A 770 -29.38 -9.78 -11.63
N ASP A 771 -30.61 -9.34 -11.34
CA ASP A 771 -31.37 -8.50 -12.28
C ASP A 771 -30.79 -7.08 -12.24
N LEU A 772 -30.48 -6.47 -13.38
CA LEU A 772 -30.03 -5.07 -13.47
C LEU A 772 -31.11 -4.16 -14.04
N GLY A 773 -32.22 -4.74 -14.51
CA GLY A 773 -33.32 -4.02 -15.15
C GLY A 773 -34.47 -3.71 -14.18
N PRO A 774 -35.66 -3.44 -14.73
CA PRO A 774 -36.83 -3.09 -13.93
C PRO A 774 -37.23 -4.12 -12.88
N GLY A 775 -36.90 -5.41 -13.06
CA GLY A 775 -37.19 -6.45 -12.07
C GLY A 775 -36.35 -6.38 -10.79
N ARG A 776 -35.30 -5.53 -10.75
CA ARG A 776 -34.59 -5.16 -9.53
C ARG A 776 -35.34 -4.13 -8.68
N GLN A 777 -36.32 -3.44 -9.25
CA GLN A 777 -37.18 -2.53 -8.49
C GLN A 777 -38.16 -3.35 -7.65
N LEU A 778 -38.22 -3.05 -6.36
CA LEU A 778 -39.22 -3.63 -5.49
C LEU A 778 -40.61 -3.05 -5.85
N VAL A 779 -41.56 -3.92 -6.19
CA VAL A 779 -42.97 -3.57 -6.39
C VAL A 779 -43.77 -4.18 -5.24
N LEU A 780 -44.35 -3.35 -4.37
CA LEU A 780 -45.12 -3.84 -3.23
C LEU A 780 -46.57 -4.17 -3.64
N PRO A 781 -47.24 -5.11 -2.93
CA PRO A 781 -48.66 -5.37 -3.14
C PRO A 781 -49.51 -4.11 -2.93
N GLY A 782 -50.15 -3.62 -4.01
CA GLY A 782 -50.99 -2.41 -3.99
C GLY A 782 -50.41 -1.22 -4.77
N ASP A 783 -49.15 -1.29 -5.19
CA ASP A 783 -48.53 -0.25 -6.02
C ASP A 783 -48.96 -0.35 -7.48
N ALA A 784 -48.98 0.79 -8.18
CA ALA A 784 -49.28 0.84 -9.61
C ALA A 784 -48.19 0.09 -10.40
N GLY A 785 -48.56 -1.06 -10.98
CA GLY A 785 -47.60 -1.97 -11.66
C GLY A 785 -47.55 -3.38 -11.08
N TRP A 786 -48.18 -3.62 -9.92
CA TRP A 786 -48.35 -4.98 -9.37
C TRP A 786 -49.29 -5.83 -10.26
N SER A 787 -48.73 -6.66 -11.14
CA SER A 787 -49.50 -7.50 -12.08
C SER A 787 -49.93 -8.87 -11.53
N GLY A 788 -49.64 -9.14 -10.25
CA GLY A 788 -50.14 -10.32 -9.52
C GLY A 788 -50.15 -11.63 -10.31
N SER A 789 -48.98 -12.22 -10.58
CA SER A 789 -48.95 -13.57 -11.19
C SER A 789 -47.75 -14.42 -10.78
N ALA A 790 -47.86 -15.10 -9.65
CA ALA A 790 -47.68 -16.55 -9.64
C ALA A 790 -49.08 -17.14 -9.41
N ALA A 791 -49.65 -17.75 -10.45
CA ALA A 791 -51.02 -18.19 -10.48
C ALA A 791 -51.29 -19.31 -9.45
N LEU A 792 -51.96 -18.97 -8.34
CA LEU A 792 -52.82 -19.88 -7.59
C LEU A 792 -54.06 -19.10 -7.18
N LYS A 793 -55.17 -19.37 -7.89
CA LYS A 793 -56.50 -18.82 -7.62
C LYS A 793 -56.90 -19.15 -6.17
N LEU A 794 -57.03 -18.14 -5.32
CA LEU A 794 -57.87 -18.23 -4.13
C LEU A 794 -59.20 -17.49 -4.38
N PRO A 795 -60.36 -18.04 -3.99
CA PRO A 795 -61.66 -17.45 -4.31
C PRO A 795 -61.87 -16.14 -3.56
N ALA A 796 -62.46 -15.17 -4.26
CA ALA A 796 -62.87 -13.88 -3.72
C ALA A 796 -64.05 -14.05 -2.73
N ALA A 797 -63.74 -14.24 -1.45
CA ALA A 797 -64.66 -14.04 -0.33
C ALA A 797 -63.89 -13.90 0.99
N ALA A 798 -63.13 -12.82 1.16
CA ALA A 798 -62.63 -12.35 2.46
C ALA A 798 -62.27 -10.86 2.35
N ALA A 799 -63.29 -10.00 2.32
CA ALA A 799 -63.14 -8.58 2.56
C ALA A 799 -63.36 -8.32 4.06
N ALA A 800 -62.54 -7.43 4.63
CA ALA A 800 -62.36 -7.10 6.06
C ALA A 800 -61.40 -8.01 6.85
N THR A 801 -60.10 -7.89 6.56
CA THR A 801 -58.97 -8.32 7.41
C THR A 801 -57.93 -7.18 7.39
N PRO A 802 -57.06 -7.02 8.41
CA PRO A 802 -56.06 -5.95 8.46
C PRO A 802 -55.22 -5.93 7.18
N GLY A 803 -54.67 -4.78 6.81
CA GLY A 803 -53.78 -4.66 5.65
C GLY A 803 -52.70 -5.75 5.63
N PRO A 804 -52.16 -6.13 4.46
CA PRO A 804 -51.23 -7.25 4.35
C PRO A 804 -50.08 -7.05 5.35
N VAL A 805 -49.86 -8.02 6.23
CA VAL A 805 -48.71 -8.06 7.14
C VAL A 805 -47.45 -7.85 6.29
N ARG A 806 -46.81 -6.70 6.46
CA ARG A 806 -45.52 -6.36 5.83
C ARG A 806 -44.43 -7.05 6.65
N GLY A 807 -43.51 -7.75 5.99
CA GLY A 807 -42.52 -8.61 6.67
C GLY A 807 -42.96 -10.07 6.83
N ASP A 808 -42.03 -10.90 7.32
CA ASP A 808 -42.26 -12.33 7.55
C ASP A 808 -43.01 -12.63 8.87
N GLY A 809 -42.98 -11.70 9.84
CA GLY A 809 -43.72 -11.81 11.11
C GLY A 809 -43.17 -12.89 12.06
N ASP A 810 -41.89 -13.22 11.92
CA ASP A 810 -41.18 -14.26 12.67
C ASP A 810 -40.07 -13.71 13.58
N ASP A 811 -40.04 -12.40 13.75
CA ASP A 811 -39.08 -11.67 14.58
C ASP A 811 -37.60 -11.84 14.15
N GLY A 812 -37.38 -12.32 12.92
CA GLY A 812 -36.07 -12.74 12.42
C GLY A 812 -35.64 -14.13 12.92
N VAL A 813 -36.46 -14.86 13.67
CA VAL A 813 -36.17 -16.20 14.20
C VAL A 813 -36.80 -17.28 13.32
N LEU A 814 -35.95 -17.98 12.56
CA LEU A 814 -36.36 -19.02 11.61
C LEU A 814 -36.60 -20.39 12.26
N GLY A 815 -36.05 -20.61 13.46
CA GLY A 815 -36.26 -21.84 14.21
C GLY A 815 -35.47 -21.88 15.51
N ARG A 816 -35.93 -22.73 16.45
CA ARG A 816 -35.23 -23.03 17.71
C ARG A 816 -35.17 -24.53 17.94
N VAL A 817 -34.05 -24.95 18.51
CA VAL A 817 -33.86 -26.31 19.05
C VAL A 817 -33.51 -26.13 20.54
N PRO A 818 -34.25 -26.74 21.48
CA PRO A 818 -33.93 -26.63 22.91
C PRO A 818 -32.67 -27.43 23.26
N ASP A 819 -32.13 -27.19 24.45
CA ASP A 819 -31.02 -27.99 25.00
C ASP A 819 -31.36 -29.49 25.01
N GLY A 820 -30.36 -30.30 24.66
CA GLY A 820 -30.43 -31.75 24.65
C GLY A 820 -29.21 -32.41 25.31
N SER A 821 -29.20 -33.73 25.40
CA SER A 821 -28.08 -34.48 25.99
C SER A 821 -26.78 -34.26 25.21
N GLY A 822 -25.89 -33.41 25.74
CA GLY A 822 -24.61 -33.06 25.12
C GLY A 822 -24.71 -32.10 23.93
N ARG A 823 -25.85 -31.40 23.77
CA ARG A 823 -26.09 -30.42 22.70
C ARG A 823 -26.70 -29.14 23.27
N PRO A 824 -26.07 -27.98 23.06
CA PRO A 824 -26.65 -26.71 23.49
C PRO A 824 -27.87 -26.35 22.63
N ALA A 825 -28.74 -25.48 23.16
CA ALA A 825 -29.85 -24.91 22.44
C ALA A 825 -29.34 -24.15 21.21
N VAL A 826 -30.12 -24.16 20.13
CA VAL A 826 -29.75 -23.51 18.87
C VAL A 826 -30.85 -22.57 18.46
N THR A 827 -30.50 -21.33 18.12
CA THR A 827 -31.40 -20.37 17.49
C THR A 827 -30.91 -20.06 16.08
N TYR A 828 -31.77 -20.27 15.10
CA TYR A 828 -31.51 -19.96 13.70
C TYR A 828 -32.16 -18.63 13.35
N ARG A 829 -31.38 -17.65 12.91
CA ARG A 829 -31.82 -16.28 12.65
C ARG A 829 -31.58 -15.87 11.21
N ARG A 830 -32.51 -15.11 10.66
CA ARG A 830 -32.34 -14.42 9.38
C ARG A 830 -31.38 -13.25 9.55
N SER A 831 -30.40 -13.09 8.67
CA SER A 831 -29.52 -11.90 8.65
C SER A 831 -29.45 -11.36 7.22
N GLY A 832 -30.52 -10.68 6.82
CA GLY A 832 -30.78 -10.33 5.42
C GLY A 832 -31.37 -11.49 4.60
N ASP A 833 -31.51 -11.29 3.29
CA ASP A 833 -31.94 -12.30 2.31
C ASP A 833 -30.79 -13.22 1.85
N ASP A 834 -29.55 -12.92 2.25
CA ASP A 834 -28.32 -13.60 1.84
C ASP A 834 -27.50 -14.21 2.98
N ASN A 835 -27.97 -14.19 4.23
CA ASN A 835 -27.27 -14.87 5.34
C ASN A 835 -28.20 -15.60 6.32
N LEU A 836 -27.66 -16.69 6.89
CA LEU A 836 -28.21 -17.39 8.04
C LEU A 836 -27.25 -17.25 9.22
N LEU A 837 -27.74 -16.79 10.36
CA LEU A 837 -26.98 -16.75 11.62
C LEU A 837 -27.42 -17.90 12.52
N VAL A 838 -26.49 -18.76 12.92
CA VAL A 838 -26.71 -19.85 13.87
C VAL A 838 -26.13 -19.44 15.20
N GLU A 839 -26.92 -19.44 16.28
CA GLU A 839 -26.48 -19.06 17.63
C GLU A 839 -26.68 -20.21 18.62
N TYR A 840 -25.69 -20.44 19.49
CA TYR A 840 -25.69 -21.55 20.46
C TYR A 840 -25.82 -21.10 21.92
N GLY A 841 -26.66 -21.78 22.69
CA GLY A 841 -26.75 -21.67 24.17
C GLY A 841 -27.22 -20.30 24.67
N ASP A 842 -26.91 -19.98 25.92
CA ASP A 842 -27.16 -18.67 26.52
C ASP A 842 -26.12 -17.62 26.07
N MET A 843 -26.39 -16.34 26.34
CA MET A 843 -25.44 -15.23 26.07
C MET A 843 -24.35 -15.17 27.15
N VAL A 844 -23.45 -16.14 27.12
CA VAL A 844 -22.30 -16.27 28.04
C VAL A 844 -21.02 -16.59 27.28
N LEU A 845 -19.87 -16.26 27.86
CA LEU A 845 -18.58 -16.71 27.34
C LEU A 845 -18.30 -18.17 27.74
N ASP A 846 -18.62 -19.09 26.84
CA ASP A 846 -18.40 -20.54 27.01
C ASP A 846 -17.64 -21.13 25.81
N LEU A 847 -16.46 -21.72 26.09
CA LEU A 847 -15.60 -22.33 25.07
C LEU A 847 -16.23 -23.59 24.44
N GLY A 848 -17.15 -24.26 25.13
CA GLY A 848 -17.93 -25.37 24.59
C GLY A 848 -18.94 -24.95 23.53
N LEU A 849 -19.52 -23.75 23.66
CA LEU A 849 -20.34 -23.15 22.61
C LEU A 849 -19.48 -22.77 21.40
N ARG A 850 -18.31 -22.15 21.63
CA ARG A 850 -17.37 -21.83 20.55
C ARG A 850 -16.83 -23.08 19.84
N ALA A 851 -16.60 -24.16 20.60
CA ALA A 851 -16.20 -25.45 20.07
C ALA A 851 -17.28 -26.01 19.13
N ARG A 852 -18.56 -25.90 19.50
CA ARG A 852 -19.69 -26.31 18.66
C ARG A 852 -19.77 -25.49 17.37
N VAL A 853 -19.57 -24.17 17.45
CA VAL A 853 -19.45 -23.27 16.27
C VAL A 853 -18.36 -23.77 15.33
N HIS A 854 -17.18 -24.12 15.85
CA HIS A 854 -16.09 -24.62 15.02
C HIS A 854 -16.41 -25.96 14.37
N ALA A 855 -17.03 -26.88 15.11
CA ALA A 855 -17.45 -28.16 14.56
C ALA A 855 -18.44 -27.96 13.39
N LEU A 856 -19.44 -27.08 13.54
CA LEU A 856 -20.36 -26.74 12.46
C LEU A 856 -19.63 -26.11 11.26
N HIS A 857 -18.75 -25.13 11.54
CA HIS A 857 -17.96 -24.45 10.52
C HIS A 857 -17.18 -25.44 9.64
N GLN A 858 -16.38 -26.33 10.26
CA GLN A 858 -15.56 -27.31 9.56
C GLN A 858 -16.39 -28.33 8.76
N HIS A 859 -17.54 -28.76 9.29
CA HIS A 859 -18.41 -29.69 8.57
C HIS A 859 -19.04 -29.03 7.34
N ILE A 860 -19.51 -27.78 7.44
CA ILE A 860 -20.07 -27.06 6.29
C ILE A 860 -18.99 -26.76 5.24
N GLU A 861 -17.81 -26.32 5.67
CA GLU A 861 -16.67 -26.08 4.80
C GLU A 861 -16.28 -27.34 4.00
N ALA A 862 -16.24 -28.50 4.67
CA ALA A 862 -15.94 -29.78 4.04
C ALA A 862 -16.97 -30.21 2.99
N LEU A 863 -18.24 -29.80 3.12
CA LEU A 863 -19.31 -30.12 2.15
C LEU A 863 -19.19 -29.36 0.82
N ARG A 864 -18.47 -28.23 0.79
CA ARG A 864 -18.27 -27.39 -0.41
C ARG A 864 -19.57 -27.09 -1.17
N VAL A 865 -20.61 -26.67 -0.44
CA VAL A 865 -21.96 -26.48 -1.00
C VAL A 865 -21.97 -25.29 -1.97
N PRO A 866 -22.39 -25.48 -3.25
CA PRO A 866 -22.49 -24.38 -4.19
C PRO A 866 -23.44 -23.28 -3.71
N GLY A 867 -22.98 -22.04 -3.81
CA GLY A 867 -23.72 -20.86 -3.38
C GLY A 867 -23.38 -20.38 -1.97
N ILE A 868 -22.60 -21.11 -1.15
CA ILE A 868 -22.01 -20.54 0.07
C ILE A 868 -20.81 -19.67 -0.32
N VAL A 869 -20.77 -18.43 0.19
CA VAL A 869 -19.74 -17.43 -0.13
C VAL A 869 -18.75 -17.26 1.03
N ASP A 870 -19.24 -17.13 2.26
CA ASP A 870 -18.42 -16.93 3.47
C ASP A 870 -18.99 -17.72 4.65
N LEU A 871 -18.10 -18.21 5.53
CA LEU A 871 -18.42 -18.82 6.82
C LEU A 871 -17.70 -18.03 7.91
N THR A 872 -18.43 -17.22 8.66
CA THR A 872 -17.83 -16.27 9.62
C THR A 872 -18.18 -16.68 11.05
N PRO A 873 -17.24 -17.25 11.82
CA PRO A 873 -17.48 -17.62 13.21
C PRO A 873 -17.41 -16.39 14.13
N GLY A 874 -18.43 -16.21 14.95
CA GLY A 874 -18.40 -15.36 16.14
C GLY A 874 -18.02 -16.15 17.40
N ILE A 875 -18.23 -15.55 18.56
CA ILE A 875 -17.93 -16.19 19.86
C ILE A 875 -18.80 -17.43 20.10
N ARG A 876 -20.11 -17.29 19.87
CA ARG A 876 -21.13 -18.35 20.08
C ARG A 876 -22.06 -18.50 18.88
N SER A 877 -21.62 -18.03 17.72
CA SER A 877 -22.43 -17.99 16.51
C SER A 877 -21.62 -18.35 15.26
N LEU A 878 -22.31 -18.80 14.22
CA LEU A 878 -21.77 -18.94 12.86
C LEU A 878 -22.71 -18.22 11.90
N GLN A 879 -22.20 -17.22 11.18
CA GLN A 879 -22.92 -16.66 10.03
C GLN A 879 -22.48 -17.37 8.76
N ILE A 880 -23.46 -17.78 7.96
CA ILE A 880 -23.26 -18.43 6.68
C ILE A 880 -23.84 -17.52 5.60
N LYS A 881 -22.96 -16.91 4.81
CA LYS A 881 -23.33 -16.06 3.68
C LYS A 881 -23.52 -16.90 2.43
N VAL A 882 -24.55 -16.57 1.65
CA VAL A 882 -24.86 -17.24 0.40
C VAL A 882 -25.07 -16.26 -0.75
N ASP A 883 -24.89 -16.74 -1.97
CA ASP A 883 -25.52 -16.14 -3.15
C ASP A 883 -26.97 -16.63 -3.22
N PRO A 884 -27.97 -15.77 -2.92
CA PRO A 884 -29.37 -16.17 -2.87
C PRO A 884 -29.93 -16.59 -4.24
N SER A 885 -29.25 -16.24 -5.35
CA SER A 885 -29.63 -16.69 -6.69
C SER A 885 -29.26 -18.16 -6.95
N VAL A 886 -28.29 -18.69 -6.21
CA VAL A 886 -27.82 -20.08 -6.29
C VAL A 886 -28.41 -20.93 -5.17
N LEU A 887 -28.36 -20.44 -3.94
CA LEU A 887 -28.81 -21.14 -2.73
C LEU A 887 -29.66 -20.22 -1.86
N SER A 888 -30.97 -20.51 -1.77
CA SER A 888 -31.86 -19.74 -0.90
C SER A 888 -31.62 -20.05 0.58
N THR A 889 -31.80 -19.04 1.43
CA THR A 889 -31.70 -19.15 2.90
C THR A 889 -32.59 -20.25 3.49
N ARG A 890 -33.77 -20.51 2.89
CA ARG A 890 -34.64 -21.62 3.29
C ARG A 890 -34.00 -22.99 3.06
N ARG A 891 -33.35 -23.21 1.91
CA ARG A 891 -32.67 -24.47 1.62
C ARG A 891 -31.43 -24.61 2.50
N LEU A 892 -30.70 -23.52 2.71
CA LEU A 892 -29.59 -23.46 3.64
C LEU A 892 -30.00 -23.86 5.06
N LEU A 893 -31.11 -23.30 5.58
CA LEU A 893 -31.60 -23.63 6.92
C LEU A 893 -31.83 -25.14 7.10
N GLY A 894 -32.50 -25.78 6.14
CA GLY A 894 -32.73 -27.23 6.20
C GLY A 894 -31.44 -28.04 6.22
N LEU A 895 -30.48 -27.69 5.35
CA LEU A 895 -29.15 -28.31 5.33
C LEU A 895 -28.42 -28.13 6.67
N VAL A 896 -28.39 -26.90 7.20
CA VAL A 896 -27.66 -26.58 8.43
C VAL A 896 -28.29 -27.31 9.63
N GLN A 897 -29.61 -27.43 9.68
CA GLN A 897 -30.30 -28.23 10.70
C GLN A 897 -29.94 -29.72 10.62
N GLU A 898 -29.84 -30.29 9.42
CA GLU A 898 -29.39 -31.67 9.22
C GLU A 898 -27.94 -31.88 9.67
N VAL A 899 -27.04 -30.95 9.30
CA VAL A 899 -25.63 -31.01 9.70
C VAL A 899 -25.47 -30.86 11.21
N GLU A 900 -26.11 -29.85 11.82
CA GLU A 900 -26.08 -29.61 13.27
C GLU A 900 -26.53 -30.85 14.02
N ALA A 901 -27.64 -31.46 13.59
CA ALA A 901 -28.20 -32.64 14.24
C ALA A 901 -27.29 -33.86 14.17
N ALA A 902 -26.32 -33.89 13.25
CA ALA A 902 -25.35 -34.97 13.10
C ALA A 902 -24.01 -34.71 13.82
N LEU A 903 -23.76 -33.49 14.34
CA LEU A 903 -22.47 -33.15 14.96
C LEU A 903 -22.22 -33.92 16.28
N PRO A 904 -20.97 -34.40 16.51
CA PRO A 904 -20.57 -35.08 17.76
C PRO A 904 -20.55 -34.10 18.95
N ALA A 905 -20.53 -34.61 20.20
CA ALA A 905 -20.56 -33.77 21.39
C ALA A 905 -19.39 -32.77 21.44
N SER A 906 -19.62 -31.54 21.92
CA SER A 906 -18.57 -30.50 21.97
C SER A 906 -17.35 -30.92 22.80
N SER A 907 -17.55 -31.72 23.85
CA SER A 907 -16.49 -32.24 24.72
C SER A 907 -15.47 -33.13 23.99
N GLU A 908 -15.82 -33.64 22.80
CA GLU A 908 -14.93 -34.44 21.96
C GLU A 908 -14.06 -33.58 21.04
N LEU A 909 -14.19 -32.24 21.09
CA LEU A 909 -13.43 -31.34 20.23
C LEU A 909 -11.94 -31.34 20.59
N VAL A 910 -11.13 -31.73 19.61
CA VAL A 910 -9.68 -31.51 19.59
C VAL A 910 -9.33 -30.83 18.27
N VAL A 911 -8.65 -29.69 18.32
CA VAL A 911 -8.29 -28.88 17.15
C VAL A 911 -6.80 -28.56 17.11
N PRO A 912 -6.20 -28.36 15.93
CA PRO A 912 -4.91 -27.72 15.81
C PRO A 912 -4.93 -26.36 16.52
N SER A 913 -3.91 -26.08 17.32
CA SER A 913 -3.81 -24.88 18.15
C SER A 913 -2.34 -24.57 18.36
N ARG A 914 -1.84 -23.58 17.61
CA ARG A 914 -0.44 -23.17 17.71
C ARG A 914 -0.25 -22.30 18.93
N THR A 915 0.86 -22.44 19.63
CA THR A 915 1.30 -21.41 20.57
C THR A 915 2.04 -20.34 19.78
N VAL A 916 1.54 -19.11 19.81
CA VAL A 916 2.11 -17.95 19.12
C VAL A 916 2.62 -16.98 20.18
N ARG A 917 3.94 -16.97 20.40
CA ARG A 917 4.58 -16.15 21.42
C ARG A 917 5.13 -14.86 20.79
N LEU A 918 4.60 -13.72 21.24
CA LEU A 918 4.79 -12.39 20.66
C LEU A 918 5.47 -11.41 21.65
N PRO A 919 6.25 -10.43 21.15
CA PRO A 919 6.79 -9.37 21.99
C PRO A 919 5.67 -8.40 22.39
N LEU A 920 5.67 -7.95 23.64
CA LEU A 920 4.75 -6.90 24.09
C LEU A 920 5.53 -5.77 24.77
N SER A 921 5.48 -4.59 24.16
CA SER A 921 5.89 -3.33 24.79
C SER A 921 4.77 -2.88 25.73
N TRP A 922 5.00 -3.04 27.03
CA TRP A 922 4.04 -2.69 28.08
C TRP A 922 3.89 -1.16 28.20
N ASP A 923 2.65 -0.66 28.23
CA ASP A 923 2.36 0.78 28.36
C ASP A 923 3.08 1.64 27.29
N ASP A 924 3.07 1.14 26.05
CA ASP A 924 3.82 1.67 24.92
C ASP A 924 3.50 3.16 24.62
N PRO A 925 4.51 3.98 24.29
CA PRO A 925 4.33 5.40 23.99
C PRO A 925 3.25 5.71 22.95
N ALA A 926 3.10 4.88 21.91
CA ALA A 926 2.09 5.12 20.87
C ALA A 926 0.66 4.92 21.41
N THR A 927 0.48 4.01 22.37
CA THR A 927 -0.84 3.81 22.99
C THR A 927 -1.19 4.94 23.96
N ARG A 928 -0.19 5.52 24.65
CA ARG A 928 -0.36 6.74 25.46
C ARG A 928 -0.75 7.94 24.61
N GLU A 929 -0.09 8.12 23.45
CA GLU A 929 -0.46 9.16 22.50
C GLU A 929 -1.93 9.02 22.05
N ALA A 930 -2.40 7.80 21.80
CA ALA A 930 -3.79 7.57 21.44
C ALA A 930 -4.77 7.95 22.57
N ILE A 931 -4.39 7.75 23.84
CA ILE A 931 -5.18 8.18 25.01
C ILE A 931 -5.17 9.70 25.11
N GLU A 932 -4.02 10.35 24.94
CA GLU A 932 -3.89 11.81 24.96
C GLU A 932 -4.73 12.46 23.86
N ARG A 933 -4.67 11.93 22.63
CA ARG A 933 -5.52 12.38 21.51
C ARG A 933 -7.01 12.20 21.83
N TYR A 934 -7.40 11.08 22.44
CA TYR A 934 -8.77 10.85 22.87
C TYR A 934 -9.22 11.88 23.92
N MET A 935 -8.39 12.15 24.92
CA MET A 935 -8.70 13.14 25.94
C MET A 935 -8.83 14.55 25.37
N ALA A 936 -7.92 14.93 24.46
CA ALA A 936 -7.93 16.26 23.86
C ALA A 936 -9.09 16.50 22.90
N GLY A 937 -9.48 15.49 22.11
CA GLY A 937 -10.43 15.65 21.00
C GLY A 937 -11.79 15.00 21.18
N VAL A 938 -11.95 14.10 22.15
CA VAL A 938 -13.17 13.29 22.31
C VAL A 938 -13.74 13.40 23.71
N ARG A 939 -12.96 13.02 24.73
CA ARG A 939 -13.42 13.00 26.12
C ARG A 939 -12.26 12.89 27.12
N ASP A 940 -12.03 13.94 27.90
CA ASP A 940 -10.97 14.02 28.92
C ASP A 940 -11.37 13.46 30.30
N ASP A 941 -12.67 13.40 30.60
CA ASP A 941 -13.22 13.03 31.90
C ASP A 941 -13.71 11.58 32.00
N ALA A 942 -13.30 10.71 31.07
CA ALA A 942 -13.71 9.32 31.06
C ALA A 942 -13.11 8.55 32.25
N PRO A 943 -13.84 7.62 32.90
CA PRO A 943 -13.33 6.89 34.07
C PRO A 943 -12.06 6.04 33.82
N TRP A 944 -11.81 5.68 32.56
CA TRP A 944 -10.61 4.95 32.13
C TRP A 944 -9.42 5.85 31.79
N CYS A 945 -9.62 7.18 31.74
CA CYS A 945 -8.58 8.18 31.54
C CYS A 945 -8.07 8.72 32.89
N PRO A 946 -6.80 9.19 32.96
CA PRO A 946 -5.82 9.27 31.88
C PRO A 946 -5.05 7.96 31.64
N TRP A 947 -5.31 6.89 32.39
CA TRP A 947 -4.48 5.68 32.34
C TRP A 947 -5.28 4.38 32.39
N ASN A 948 -5.43 3.75 31.24
CA ASN A 948 -6.21 2.52 31.05
C ASN A 948 -5.77 1.36 31.95
N ILE A 949 -4.47 1.18 32.17
CA ILE A 949 -3.91 0.09 32.98
C ILE A 949 -4.29 0.26 34.45
N GLU A 950 -4.27 1.49 34.98
CA GLU A 950 -4.74 1.77 36.34
C GLU A 950 -6.23 1.51 36.47
N PHE A 951 -7.01 1.88 35.45
CA PHE A 951 -8.42 1.56 35.41
C PHE A 951 -8.67 0.04 35.43
N ILE A 952 -7.95 -0.73 34.61
CA ILE A 952 -8.03 -2.21 34.61
C ILE A 952 -7.72 -2.77 36.00
N ARG A 953 -6.68 -2.28 36.67
CA ARG A 953 -6.36 -2.66 38.05
C ARG A 953 -7.56 -2.41 38.98
N ARG A 954 -8.11 -1.19 38.93
CA ARG A 954 -9.18 -0.71 39.82
C ARG A 954 -10.46 -1.53 39.67
N ILE A 955 -10.95 -1.68 38.43
CA ILE A 955 -12.21 -2.37 38.14
C ILE A 955 -12.15 -3.89 38.42
N ASN A 956 -10.95 -4.48 38.41
CA ASN A 956 -10.74 -5.89 38.74
C ASN A 956 -10.37 -6.15 40.20
N GLY A 957 -10.25 -5.10 41.02
CA GLY A 957 -9.92 -5.23 42.44
C GLY A 957 -8.48 -5.70 42.68
N LEU A 958 -7.56 -5.43 41.76
CA LEU A 958 -6.15 -5.82 41.89
C LEU A 958 -5.39 -4.85 42.79
N ASP A 959 -4.42 -5.38 43.54
CA ASP A 959 -3.77 -4.62 44.61
C ASP A 959 -2.71 -3.66 44.03
N SER A 960 -2.18 -3.94 42.83
CA SER A 960 -1.20 -3.09 42.15
C SER A 960 -1.27 -3.21 40.62
N VAL A 961 -0.70 -2.24 39.90
CA VAL A 961 -0.52 -2.31 38.44
C VAL A 961 0.38 -3.48 38.04
N ASN A 962 1.32 -3.89 38.90
CA ASN A 962 2.17 -5.05 38.64
C ASN A 962 1.35 -6.35 38.58
N GLU A 963 0.25 -6.47 39.33
CA GLU A 963 -0.64 -7.63 39.19
C GLU A 963 -1.34 -7.65 37.83
N VAL A 964 -1.61 -6.49 37.22
CA VAL A 964 -2.13 -6.41 35.84
C VAL A 964 -1.06 -6.92 34.87
N PHE A 965 0.18 -6.45 35.03
CA PHE A 965 1.32 -6.90 34.24
C PHE A 965 1.48 -8.42 34.34
N ASP A 966 1.58 -8.96 35.56
CA ASP A 966 1.75 -10.39 35.80
C ASP A 966 0.58 -11.19 35.22
N THR A 967 -0.65 -10.70 35.33
CA THR A 967 -1.83 -11.37 34.76
C THR A 967 -1.76 -11.41 33.24
N VAL A 968 -1.38 -10.30 32.59
CA VAL A 968 -1.28 -10.22 31.12
C VAL A 968 -0.16 -11.12 30.59
N PHE A 969 1.03 -11.08 31.19
CA PHE A 969 2.18 -11.85 30.72
C PHE A 969 2.13 -13.35 31.06
N ASN A 970 1.37 -13.75 32.10
CA ASN A 970 1.18 -15.17 32.45
C ASN A 970 -0.05 -15.80 31.77
N ALA A 971 -0.83 -15.04 31.01
CA ALA A 971 -2.02 -15.54 30.34
C ALA A 971 -1.71 -16.20 29.00
N GLU A 972 -2.41 -17.30 28.72
CA GLU A 972 -2.54 -17.86 27.37
C GLU A 972 -3.92 -17.48 26.82
N TYR A 973 -3.92 -16.68 25.75
CA TYR A 973 -5.13 -16.16 25.13
C TYR A 973 -5.53 -17.02 23.93
N LEU A 974 -6.66 -17.72 24.03
CA LEU A 974 -7.20 -18.51 22.93
C LEU A 974 -7.93 -17.60 21.93
N VAL A 975 -7.50 -17.60 20.68
CA VAL A 975 -8.14 -16.87 19.58
C VAL A 975 -9.47 -17.52 19.23
N LEU A 976 -10.56 -16.81 19.47
CA LEU A 976 -11.92 -17.30 19.22
C LEU A 976 -12.40 -16.92 17.81
N GLY A 977 -12.02 -15.74 17.33
CA GLY A 977 -12.40 -15.23 16.01
C GLY A 977 -11.34 -14.24 15.49
N LEU A 978 -11.50 -13.84 14.22
CA LEU A 978 -10.64 -12.88 13.55
C LEU A 978 -11.49 -11.78 12.91
N GLY A 979 -10.93 -10.58 12.79
CA GLY A 979 -11.63 -9.41 12.29
C GLY A 979 -12.32 -8.57 13.35
N ASP A 980 -11.86 -8.58 14.61
CA ASP A 980 -12.30 -7.71 15.72
C ASP A 980 -11.20 -6.70 16.13
N VAL A 981 -11.00 -5.59 15.41
CA VAL A 981 -11.69 -5.23 14.16
C VAL A 981 -10.74 -5.15 12.97
N TYR A 982 -11.16 -5.75 11.85
CA TYR A 982 -10.46 -5.83 10.57
C TYR A 982 -9.15 -6.65 10.53
N LEU A 983 -8.78 -7.09 9.33
CA LEU A 983 -7.44 -7.55 8.94
C LEU A 983 -6.76 -8.53 9.92
N GLY A 984 -7.44 -9.61 10.27
CA GLY A 984 -6.86 -10.65 11.13
C GLY A 984 -6.74 -10.26 12.60
N ALA A 985 -7.29 -9.11 13.02
CA ALA A 985 -7.35 -8.73 14.43
C ALA A 985 -8.10 -9.80 15.23
N PRO A 986 -7.47 -10.42 16.24
CA PRO A 986 -8.10 -11.50 16.99
C PRO A 986 -9.14 -10.94 17.97
N VAL A 987 -10.21 -11.70 18.19
CA VAL A 987 -10.91 -11.68 19.48
C VAL A 987 -10.46 -12.91 20.25
N ALA A 988 -9.73 -12.70 21.34
CA ALA A 988 -9.14 -13.77 22.14
C ALA A 988 -9.54 -13.66 23.61
N THR A 989 -9.53 -14.77 24.35
CA THR A 989 -9.78 -14.76 25.79
C THR A 989 -8.81 -15.68 26.53
N PRO A 990 -8.42 -15.34 27.77
CA PRO A 990 -7.62 -16.24 28.59
C PRO A 990 -8.28 -17.61 28.83
N LEU A 991 -7.49 -18.67 28.65
CA LEU A 991 -7.90 -20.04 28.97
C LEU A 991 -8.18 -20.22 30.47
N ASP A 992 -7.34 -19.62 31.32
CA ASP A 992 -7.55 -19.57 32.76
C ASP A 992 -8.52 -18.41 33.12
N PRO A 993 -9.71 -18.70 33.68
CA PRO A 993 -10.64 -17.65 34.07
C PRO A 993 -10.08 -16.65 35.09
N ARG A 994 -9.04 -17.01 35.85
CA ARG A 994 -8.36 -16.12 36.79
C ARG A 994 -7.55 -15.03 36.09
N HIS A 995 -7.27 -15.19 34.80
CA HIS A 995 -6.56 -14.20 33.99
C HIS A 995 -7.50 -13.31 33.16
N ARG A 996 -8.82 -13.52 33.23
CA ARG A 996 -9.81 -12.73 32.49
C ARG A 996 -10.03 -11.38 33.19
N LEU A 997 -9.17 -10.42 32.87
CA LEU A 997 -9.36 -9.03 33.28
C LEU A 997 -10.60 -8.47 32.56
N VAL A 998 -11.63 -8.12 33.32
CA VAL A 998 -12.88 -7.57 32.78
C VAL A 998 -12.80 -6.06 32.76
N THR A 999 -13.18 -5.44 31.64
CA THR A 999 -13.18 -3.99 31.48
C THR A 999 -14.31 -3.51 30.56
N THR A 1000 -14.53 -2.21 30.46
CA THR A 1000 -15.47 -1.64 29.48
C THR A 1000 -14.78 -1.32 28.17
N LYS A 1001 -15.53 -1.35 27.06
CA LYS A 1001 -15.14 -0.65 25.83
C LYS A 1001 -15.28 0.88 26.05
N TYR A 1002 -14.49 1.68 25.34
CA TYR A 1002 -14.55 3.15 25.33
C TYR A 1002 -15.94 3.63 24.94
N ASN A 1003 -16.39 4.74 25.54
CA ASN A 1003 -17.65 5.40 25.21
C ASN A 1003 -17.50 6.95 25.17
N PRO A 1004 -17.58 7.58 23.97
CA PRO A 1004 -17.56 6.94 22.64
C PRO A 1004 -16.19 6.30 22.32
N ALA A 1005 -16.14 5.44 21.31
CA ALA A 1005 -14.90 4.80 20.87
C ALA A 1005 -13.86 5.82 20.35
N ARG A 1006 -12.57 5.45 20.35
CA ARG A 1006 -11.51 6.28 19.78
C ARG A 1006 -11.64 6.34 18.26
N THR A 1007 -11.33 7.51 17.70
CA THR A 1007 -11.23 7.72 16.25
C THR A 1007 -9.91 7.21 15.67
N TRP A 1008 -8.84 7.14 16.48
CA TRP A 1008 -7.53 6.63 16.10
C TRP A 1008 -6.94 5.67 17.14
N THR A 1009 -6.33 4.60 16.66
CA THR A 1009 -5.65 3.54 17.40
C THR A 1009 -4.45 3.12 16.57
N PRO A 1010 -3.23 3.07 17.15
CA PRO A 1010 -2.04 2.70 16.40
C PRO A 1010 -2.06 1.21 16.03
N GLU A 1011 -1.42 0.91 14.89
CA GLU A 1011 -1.31 -0.45 14.39
C GLU A 1011 -0.59 -1.39 15.38
N ASN A 1012 -1.17 -2.56 15.57
CA ASN A 1012 -0.81 -3.62 16.50
C ASN A 1012 -0.82 -3.19 17.97
N ALA A 1013 -1.61 -2.16 18.32
CA ALA A 1013 -1.96 -1.92 19.70
C ALA A 1013 -2.70 -3.15 20.27
N VAL A 1014 -2.43 -3.46 21.53
CA VAL A 1014 -3.06 -4.55 22.26
C VAL A 1014 -4.02 -3.95 23.28
N GLY A 1015 -5.27 -4.37 23.23
CA GLY A 1015 -6.33 -3.86 24.09
C GLY A 1015 -7.15 -4.97 24.72
N ILE A 1016 -7.78 -4.65 25.85
CA ILE A 1016 -8.77 -5.50 26.54
C ILE A 1016 -10.13 -4.79 26.53
N GLY A 1017 -11.20 -5.50 26.21
CA GLY A 1017 -12.56 -4.99 26.14
C GLY A 1017 -13.56 -6.09 26.55
N GLY A 1018 -14.38 -5.84 27.57
CA GLY A 1018 -15.08 -6.94 28.23
C GLY A 1018 -14.06 -7.91 28.83
N ALA A 1019 -14.24 -9.21 28.58
CA ALA A 1019 -13.28 -10.27 28.94
C ALA A 1019 -12.38 -10.70 27.77
N TYR A 1020 -12.29 -9.87 26.72
CA TYR A 1020 -11.59 -10.18 25.48
C TYR A 1020 -10.34 -9.33 25.30
N MET A 1021 -9.35 -9.89 24.62
CA MET A 1021 -8.15 -9.22 24.14
C MET A 1021 -8.19 -9.13 22.62
N CYS A 1022 -7.76 -7.99 22.08
CA CYS A 1022 -7.57 -7.79 20.64
C CYS A 1022 -6.19 -7.23 20.32
N ILE A 1023 -5.75 -7.46 19.08
CA ILE A 1023 -4.57 -6.84 18.47
C ILE A 1023 -5.05 -6.12 17.21
N TYR A 1024 -4.93 -4.79 17.17
CA TYR A 1024 -5.44 -4.00 16.04
C TYR A 1024 -4.55 -4.17 14.79
N GLY A 1025 -4.98 -4.95 13.79
CA GLY A 1025 -4.16 -5.29 12.61
C GLY A 1025 -3.85 -4.12 11.65
N MET A 1026 -4.46 -2.95 11.86
CA MET A 1026 -4.26 -1.72 11.10
C MET A 1026 -4.51 -0.50 11.98
N GLU A 1027 -4.03 0.67 11.55
CA GLU A 1027 -4.43 1.95 12.17
C GLU A 1027 -5.90 2.24 11.88
N GLY A 1028 -6.64 2.68 12.89
CA GLY A 1028 -8.07 2.99 12.71
C GLY A 1028 -8.83 3.23 14.02
N PRO A 1029 -10.17 3.24 13.98
CA PRO A 1029 -10.98 3.40 15.18
C PRO A 1029 -10.88 2.17 16.10
N GLY A 1030 -11.05 2.37 17.41
CA GLY A 1030 -10.91 1.29 18.38
C GLY A 1030 -11.58 1.57 19.73
N GLY A 1031 -12.12 0.52 20.35
CA GLY A 1031 -12.89 0.61 21.59
C GLY A 1031 -12.23 -0.03 22.81
N TYR A 1032 -11.15 -0.81 22.68
CA TYR A 1032 -10.61 -1.60 23.78
C TYR A 1032 -9.61 -0.79 24.62
N GLN A 1033 -9.49 -1.08 25.90
CA GLN A 1033 -8.56 -0.46 26.84
C GLN A 1033 -7.14 -0.97 26.60
N PHE A 1034 -6.21 -0.07 26.28
CA PHE A 1034 -4.82 -0.44 25.98
C PHE A 1034 -4.06 -1.05 27.17
N VAL A 1035 -3.22 -2.04 26.85
CA VAL A 1035 -2.18 -2.58 27.74
C VAL A 1035 -0.78 -2.44 27.16
N GLY A 1036 -0.64 -2.33 25.84
CA GLY A 1036 0.66 -2.23 25.18
C GLY A 1036 0.58 -2.30 23.65
N ARG A 1037 1.71 -2.57 23.00
CA ARG A 1037 1.82 -2.73 21.54
C ARG A 1037 2.72 -3.93 21.18
N THR A 1038 2.43 -4.59 20.06
CA THR A 1038 3.17 -5.76 19.56
C THR A 1038 3.64 -5.55 18.11
N THR A 1039 4.26 -6.59 17.53
CA THR A 1039 4.62 -6.70 16.11
C THR A 1039 3.39 -6.97 15.24
N GLN A 1040 3.60 -6.94 13.93
CA GLN A 1040 2.57 -7.06 12.92
C GLN A 1040 1.84 -8.41 13.01
N VAL A 1041 0.51 -8.38 13.13
CA VAL A 1041 -0.35 -9.58 12.96
C VAL A 1041 -0.97 -9.63 11.56
N TRP A 1042 -0.81 -8.56 10.79
CA TRP A 1042 -1.16 -8.45 9.38
C TRP A 1042 0.05 -7.98 8.57
N SER A 1043 0.38 -8.70 7.51
CA SER A 1043 1.36 -8.31 6.52
C SER A 1043 0.64 -7.88 5.25
N ARG A 1044 0.79 -6.61 4.87
CA ARG A 1044 0.14 -6.07 3.68
C ARG A 1044 0.59 -6.78 2.40
N TYR A 1045 1.88 -7.04 2.26
CA TYR A 1045 2.46 -7.57 1.02
C TYR A 1045 3.52 -8.65 1.23
N ALA A 1046 4.21 -8.66 2.38
CA ALA A 1046 5.24 -9.66 2.64
C ALA A 1046 4.60 -11.04 2.86
N ASP A 1047 5.13 -12.04 2.17
CA ASP A 1047 4.71 -13.44 2.18
C ASP A 1047 5.77 -14.36 2.79
N SER A 1048 6.68 -13.76 3.58
CA SER A 1048 7.79 -14.41 4.26
C SER A 1048 7.49 -14.63 5.74
N ALA A 1049 8.26 -15.53 6.35
CA ALA A 1049 8.10 -15.89 7.75
C ALA A 1049 8.04 -14.65 8.66
N PRO A 1050 7.12 -14.62 9.64
CA PRO A 1050 6.26 -15.73 10.09
C PRO A 1050 4.92 -15.83 9.33
N PHE A 1051 4.69 -15.00 8.31
CA PHE A 1051 3.51 -15.10 7.46
C PHE A 1051 3.66 -16.22 6.44
N GLU A 1052 2.54 -16.84 6.08
CA GLU A 1052 2.53 -17.89 5.07
C GLU A 1052 2.19 -17.32 3.69
N PRO A 1053 2.77 -17.85 2.60
CA PRO A 1053 2.42 -17.43 1.26
C PRO A 1053 0.91 -17.45 1.00
N GLY A 1054 0.39 -16.30 0.55
CA GLY A 1054 -1.05 -16.10 0.29
C GLY A 1054 -1.92 -15.85 1.53
N SER A 1055 -1.35 -15.85 2.74
CA SER A 1055 -2.06 -15.58 4.00
C SER A 1055 -1.46 -14.36 4.71
N PRO A 1056 -1.96 -13.14 4.43
CA PRO A 1056 -1.46 -11.92 5.06
C PRO A 1056 -1.76 -11.84 6.57
N TRP A 1057 -2.62 -12.69 7.12
CA TRP A 1057 -2.90 -12.74 8.56
C TRP A 1057 -2.02 -13.79 9.27
N LEU A 1058 -1.45 -13.42 10.41
CA LEU A 1058 -0.57 -14.30 11.20
C LEU A 1058 -1.36 -15.34 12.00
N LEU A 1059 -2.45 -14.91 12.62
CA LEU A 1059 -3.20 -15.67 13.63
C LEU A 1059 -4.30 -16.52 13.00
N ARG A 1060 -4.57 -17.68 13.59
CA ARG A 1060 -5.61 -18.63 13.18
C ARG A 1060 -6.60 -18.85 14.32
N PHE A 1061 -7.78 -19.36 13.97
CA PHE A 1061 -8.74 -19.81 14.97
C PHE A 1061 -8.08 -20.85 15.89
N PHE A 1062 -8.29 -20.69 17.20
CA PHE A 1062 -7.72 -21.52 18.26
C PHE A 1062 -6.20 -21.41 18.46
N ASP A 1063 -5.50 -20.48 17.83
CA ASP A 1063 -4.14 -20.17 18.30
C ASP A 1063 -4.17 -19.70 19.76
N ARG A 1064 -3.10 -20.01 20.51
CA ARG A 1064 -2.87 -19.54 21.87
C ARG A 1064 -1.78 -18.48 21.84
N ILE A 1065 -2.17 -17.23 22.05
CA ILE A 1065 -1.23 -16.11 22.12
C ILE A 1065 -0.62 -16.08 23.53
N SER A 1066 0.70 -15.93 23.59
CA SER A 1066 1.43 -15.64 24.82
C SER A 1066 2.41 -14.49 24.58
N TRP A 1067 2.84 -13.83 25.65
CA TRP A 1067 3.65 -12.62 25.57
C TRP A 1067 5.04 -12.81 26.18
N TYR A 1068 6.02 -12.06 25.69
CA TYR A 1068 7.25 -11.78 26.42
C TYR A 1068 7.55 -10.27 26.41
N PRO A 1069 8.06 -9.71 27.52
CA PRO A 1069 8.22 -8.27 27.63
C PRO A 1069 9.41 -7.79 26.80
N VAL A 1070 9.24 -6.66 26.12
CA VAL A 1070 10.31 -5.93 25.41
C VAL A 1070 10.21 -4.44 25.73
N SER A 1071 11.30 -3.70 25.52
CA SER A 1071 11.24 -2.22 25.60
C SER A 1071 10.56 -1.63 24.36
N PRO A 1072 10.09 -0.37 24.40
CA PRO A 1072 9.57 0.32 23.21
C PRO A 1072 10.59 0.39 22.06
N GLU A 1073 11.86 0.61 22.39
CA GLU A 1073 12.96 0.67 21.41
C GLU A 1073 13.20 -0.71 20.77
N GLU A 1074 13.25 -1.77 21.59
CA GLU A 1074 13.38 -3.13 21.11
C GLU A 1074 12.19 -3.55 20.22
N LEU A 1075 10.97 -3.14 20.58
CA LEU A 1075 9.78 -3.39 19.76
C LEU A 1075 9.89 -2.73 18.38
N LEU A 1076 10.39 -1.49 18.29
CA LEU A 1076 10.57 -0.81 17.00
C LEU A 1076 11.55 -1.55 16.10
N ASP A 1077 12.62 -2.10 16.66
CA ASP A 1077 13.57 -2.93 15.93
C ASP A 1077 12.96 -4.26 15.46
N LEU A 1078 12.15 -4.92 16.30
CA LEU A 1078 11.42 -6.13 15.89
C LEU A 1078 10.36 -5.85 14.83
N ARG A 1079 9.64 -4.73 14.92
CA ARG A 1079 8.65 -4.30 13.91
C ARG A 1079 9.31 -3.98 12.57
N ALA A 1080 10.48 -3.36 12.62
CA ALA A 1080 11.31 -3.12 11.44
C ALA A 1080 11.76 -4.42 10.78
N ASP A 1081 12.20 -5.38 11.58
CA ASP A 1081 12.64 -6.70 11.13
C ASP A 1081 11.48 -7.51 10.50
N MET A 1082 10.31 -7.46 11.13
CA MET A 1082 9.07 -8.05 10.64
C MET A 1082 8.63 -7.43 9.30
N ALA A 1083 8.64 -6.09 9.19
CA ALA A 1083 8.32 -5.39 7.95
C ALA A 1083 9.31 -5.70 6.81
N ALA A 1084 10.57 -6.00 7.15
CA ALA A 1084 11.59 -6.45 6.19
C ALA A 1084 11.44 -7.92 5.78
N GLY A 1085 10.50 -8.67 6.36
CA GLY A 1085 10.26 -10.09 6.06
C GLY A 1085 11.27 -11.05 6.68
N ARG A 1086 11.97 -10.64 7.76
CA ARG A 1086 12.90 -11.51 8.51
C ARG A 1086 12.21 -12.22 9.67
N GLY A 1087 11.16 -11.63 10.23
CA GLY A 1087 10.27 -12.29 11.18
C GLY A 1087 10.83 -12.54 12.57
N ARG A 1088 11.90 -11.83 12.98
CA ARG A 1088 12.49 -11.99 14.31
C ARG A 1088 11.49 -11.61 15.41
N GLY A 1089 11.53 -12.38 16.50
CA GLY A 1089 10.74 -12.10 17.70
C GLY A 1089 9.37 -12.76 17.74
N VAL A 1090 8.95 -13.48 16.70
CA VAL A 1090 7.74 -14.30 16.74
C VAL A 1090 8.13 -15.78 16.81
N GLU A 1091 7.67 -16.47 17.85
CA GLU A 1091 7.88 -17.91 18.02
C GLU A 1091 6.54 -18.63 17.83
N ILE A 1092 6.50 -19.59 16.91
CA ILE A 1092 5.30 -20.40 16.62
C ILE A 1092 5.62 -21.86 16.85
N GLU A 1093 4.87 -22.50 17.74
CA GLU A 1093 4.96 -23.94 18.01
C GLU A 1093 3.63 -24.60 17.70
N ASP A 1094 3.67 -25.66 16.87
CA ASP A 1094 2.49 -26.46 16.56
C ASP A 1094 2.02 -27.24 17.80
N GLY A 1095 0.70 -27.32 17.98
CA GLY A 1095 0.10 -28.05 19.08
C GLY A 1095 -1.38 -28.31 18.86
N THR A 1096 -2.05 -28.75 19.91
CA THR A 1096 -3.50 -29.00 19.91
C THR A 1096 -4.17 -28.35 21.11
N PHE A 1097 -5.46 -28.04 20.96
CA PHE A 1097 -6.34 -27.65 22.06
C PHE A 1097 -7.44 -28.71 22.21
N SER A 1098 -7.64 -29.22 23.42
CA SER A 1098 -8.66 -30.21 23.77
C SER A 1098 -9.65 -29.60 24.75
N LEU A 1099 -10.94 -29.58 24.40
CA LEU A 1099 -11.97 -29.04 25.29
C LEU A 1099 -12.08 -29.89 26.57
N ALA A 1100 -11.96 -31.21 26.47
CA ALA A 1100 -12.02 -32.11 27.62
C ALA A 1100 -10.89 -31.84 28.64
N GLU A 1101 -9.67 -31.56 28.16
CA GLU A 1101 -8.54 -31.21 29.04
C GLU A 1101 -8.77 -29.86 29.71
N HIS A 1102 -9.33 -28.89 28.99
CA HIS A 1102 -9.70 -27.59 29.56
C HIS A 1102 -10.80 -27.71 30.62
N GLU A 1103 -11.85 -28.50 30.37
CA GLU A 1103 -12.91 -28.78 31.35
C GLU A 1103 -12.35 -29.45 32.61
N GLN A 1104 -11.39 -30.36 32.47
CA GLN A 1104 -10.68 -30.97 33.59
C GLN A 1104 -9.90 -29.90 34.38
N PHE A 1105 -9.14 -29.04 33.70
CA PHE A 1105 -8.43 -27.93 34.34
C PHE A 1105 -9.38 -27.02 35.14
N LEU A 1106 -10.54 -26.66 34.58
CA LEU A 1106 -11.55 -25.85 35.26
C LEU A 1106 -12.09 -26.56 36.50
N ALA A 1107 -12.31 -27.87 36.44
CA ALA A 1107 -12.78 -28.66 37.58
C ALA A 1107 -11.75 -28.72 38.71
N GLU A 1108 -10.47 -28.94 38.37
CA GLU A 1108 -9.36 -29.01 39.32
C GLU A 1108 -9.09 -27.65 40.00
N ASN A 1109 -9.33 -26.54 39.31
CA ASN A 1109 -9.06 -25.18 39.80
C ASN A 1109 -10.30 -24.41 40.29
N ARG A 1110 -11.48 -25.06 40.34
CA ARG A 1110 -12.79 -24.42 40.59
C ARG A 1110 -12.78 -23.45 41.77
N ALA A 1111 -12.29 -23.88 42.94
CA ALA A 1111 -12.31 -23.06 44.15
C ALA A 1111 -11.48 -21.78 44.01
N SER A 1112 -10.34 -21.84 43.32
CA SER A 1112 -9.49 -20.67 43.07
C SER A 1112 -10.11 -19.72 42.03
N ILE A 1113 -10.78 -20.28 41.02
CA ILE A 1113 -11.50 -19.50 40.00
C ILE A 1113 -12.68 -18.76 40.63
N GLU A 1114 -13.49 -19.43 41.44
CA GLU A 1114 -14.63 -18.84 42.15
C GLU A 1114 -14.18 -17.70 43.06
N ALA A 1115 -13.13 -17.91 43.87
CA ALA A 1115 -12.58 -16.86 44.74
C ALA A 1115 -12.10 -15.62 43.97
N PHE A 1116 -11.49 -15.80 42.79
CA PHE A 1116 -11.07 -14.68 41.94
C PHE A 1116 -12.28 -13.93 41.36
N ARG A 1117 -13.28 -14.65 40.84
CA ARG A 1117 -14.50 -14.05 40.28
C ARG A 1117 -15.30 -13.29 41.34
N ASP A 1118 -15.35 -13.79 42.57
CA ASP A 1118 -16.00 -13.10 43.69
C ASP A 1118 -15.28 -11.77 44.02
N LYS A 1119 -13.94 -11.79 44.08
CA LYS A 1119 -13.11 -10.57 44.28
C LYS A 1119 -13.35 -9.55 43.17
N GLN A 1120 -13.27 -10.00 41.92
CA GLN A 1120 -13.47 -9.17 40.73
C GLN A 1120 -14.90 -8.59 40.68
N GLY A 1121 -15.93 -9.42 40.92
CA GLY A 1121 -17.33 -9.01 40.89
C GLY A 1121 -17.65 -7.97 41.96
N ALA A 1122 -17.07 -8.09 43.16
CA ALA A 1122 -17.20 -7.08 44.20
C ALA A 1122 -16.58 -5.74 43.79
N ALA A 1123 -15.38 -5.75 43.20
CA ALA A 1123 -14.72 -4.54 42.71
C ALA A 1123 -15.49 -3.88 41.54
N PHE A 1124 -15.96 -4.69 40.59
CA PHE A 1124 -16.79 -4.23 39.47
C PHE A 1124 -18.08 -3.56 39.96
N ALA A 1125 -18.75 -4.12 40.97
CA ALA A 1125 -19.95 -3.52 41.54
C ALA A 1125 -19.67 -2.15 42.18
N VAL A 1126 -18.52 -1.99 42.85
CA VAL A 1126 -18.08 -0.70 43.41
C VAL A 1126 -17.83 0.32 42.31
N GLU A 1127 -17.10 -0.05 41.26
CA GLU A 1127 -16.80 0.84 40.12
C GLU A 1127 -18.09 1.25 39.39
N ARG A 1128 -18.98 0.29 39.11
CA ARG A 1128 -20.29 0.56 38.48
C ARG A 1128 -21.13 1.53 39.29
N GLN A 1129 -21.16 1.39 40.62
CA GLN A 1129 -21.91 2.30 41.49
C GLN A 1129 -21.31 3.71 41.44
N ALA A 1130 -19.99 3.84 41.47
CA ALA A 1130 -19.30 5.12 41.36
C ALA A 1130 -19.63 5.84 40.02
N TRP A 1131 -19.75 5.08 38.93
CA TRP A 1131 -20.15 5.62 37.62
C TRP A 1131 -21.62 6.05 37.58
N ALA A 1132 -22.51 5.27 38.20
CA ALA A 1132 -23.91 5.65 38.33
C ALA A 1132 -24.05 6.94 39.13
N ASP A 1133 -23.32 7.07 40.24
CA ASP A 1133 -23.32 8.28 41.07
C ASP A 1133 -22.74 9.50 40.34
N ALA A 1134 -21.84 9.30 39.38
CA ALA A 1134 -21.25 10.33 38.53
C ALA A 1134 -22.11 10.70 37.30
N GLY A 1135 -23.26 10.06 37.10
CA GLY A 1135 -24.14 10.29 35.94
C GLY A 1135 -23.59 9.75 34.62
N GLU A 1136 -22.66 8.79 34.66
CA GLU A 1136 -21.99 8.23 33.48
C GLU A 1136 -22.98 7.60 32.48
N PHE A 1137 -24.03 6.96 32.99
CA PHE A 1137 -25.05 6.28 32.19
C PHE A 1137 -26.08 7.25 31.57
N ASP A 1138 -26.15 8.50 32.05
CA ASP A 1138 -27.07 9.55 31.57
C ASP A 1138 -26.37 10.51 30.57
N ARG A 1139 -25.05 10.42 30.41
CA ARG A 1139 -24.22 11.36 29.64
C ARG A 1139 -24.42 11.29 28.13
N ALA A 1140 -24.88 10.14 27.62
CA ALA A 1140 -25.19 9.94 26.20
C ALA A 1140 -26.25 10.94 25.68
N ASP A 1141 -27.04 11.55 26.57
CA ASP A 1141 -28.06 12.55 26.23
C ASP A 1141 -27.50 13.97 25.96
N ALA A 1142 -26.31 14.32 26.46
CA ALA A 1142 -25.78 15.68 26.37
C ALA A 1142 -25.01 15.96 25.05
N LEU A 1143 -24.35 14.95 24.48
CA LEU A 1143 -23.53 15.07 23.27
C LEU A 1143 -24.34 15.18 21.97
N ALA A 1144 -25.63 14.79 21.98
CA ALA A 1144 -26.51 14.83 20.82
C ALA A 1144 -27.18 16.21 20.59
N ALA A 1145 -26.99 17.18 21.49
CA ALA A 1145 -27.84 18.37 21.59
C ALA A 1145 -27.20 19.72 21.21
N VAL A 1146 -25.96 19.77 20.72
CA VAL A 1146 -25.34 21.06 20.32
C VAL A 1146 -25.55 21.31 18.83
N ALA A 1147 -26.65 21.99 18.50
CA ALA A 1147 -26.90 22.56 17.17
C ALA A 1147 -26.16 23.89 17.01
N ALA A 1148 -25.56 24.12 15.84
CA ALA A 1148 -24.87 25.36 15.50
C ALA A 1148 -25.83 26.55 15.29
N PRO A 1149 -25.47 27.79 15.69
CA PRO A 1149 -26.18 29.01 15.32
C PRO A 1149 -25.98 29.36 13.83
N ALA A 1150 -26.90 30.13 13.27
CA ALA A 1150 -26.84 30.59 11.88
C ALA A 1150 -25.68 31.57 11.62
N ALA A 1151 -25.06 31.47 10.45
CA ALA A 1151 -23.96 32.32 9.99
C ALA A 1151 -24.35 33.80 9.87
N ASP A 1152 -23.58 34.67 10.52
CA ASP A 1152 -23.57 36.12 10.25
C ASP A 1152 -22.86 36.43 8.92
N ASP A 1153 -23.22 37.54 8.27
CA ASP A 1153 -22.56 38.05 7.06
C ASP A 1153 -21.09 38.38 7.34
N VAL A 1154 -20.16 37.55 6.84
CA VAL A 1154 -18.71 37.75 6.95
C VAL A 1154 -18.23 38.71 5.86
N VAL A 1155 -17.79 39.91 6.26
CA VAL A 1155 -17.20 40.90 5.35
C VAL A 1155 -15.72 40.58 5.12
N VAL A 1156 -15.35 40.29 3.87
CA VAL A 1156 -13.97 40.13 3.43
C VAL A 1156 -13.44 41.49 2.97
N PRO A 1157 -12.35 42.03 3.55
CA PRO A 1157 -11.77 43.30 3.11
C PRO A 1157 -11.19 43.21 1.68
N ASP A 1158 -11.09 44.35 0.99
CA ASP A 1158 -10.55 44.43 -0.38
C ASP A 1158 -9.13 43.84 -0.44
N GLY A 1159 -8.93 42.83 -1.30
CA GLY A 1159 -7.67 42.08 -1.42
C GLY A 1159 -7.50 40.92 -0.44
N GLY A 1160 -8.50 40.64 0.42
CA GLY A 1160 -8.57 39.46 1.28
C GLY A 1160 -9.14 38.22 0.59
N SER A 1161 -8.96 37.05 1.19
CA SER A 1161 -9.49 35.76 0.71
C SER A 1161 -10.25 35.04 1.82
N LEU A 1162 -11.42 34.50 1.50
CA LEU A 1162 -12.22 33.70 2.42
C LEU A 1162 -11.91 32.21 2.22
N VAL A 1163 -11.59 31.52 3.30
CA VAL A 1163 -11.49 30.07 3.34
C VAL A 1163 -12.76 29.53 3.99
N SER A 1164 -13.52 28.74 3.25
CA SER A 1164 -14.82 28.19 3.66
C SER A 1164 -14.81 26.66 3.69
N ALA A 1165 -15.63 26.07 4.56
CA ALA A 1165 -15.73 24.62 4.70
C ALA A 1165 -16.32 24.01 3.41
N PRO A 1166 -15.67 23.01 2.78
CA PRO A 1166 -16.14 22.41 1.53
C PRO A 1166 -17.36 21.50 1.70
N PHE A 1167 -17.62 21.03 2.92
CA PHE A 1167 -18.73 20.15 3.29
C PHE A 1167 -19.04 20.31 4.79
N ALA A 1168 -20.14 19.72 5.25
CA ALA A 1168 -20.44 19.69 6.68
C ALA A 1168 -19.42 18.81 7.44
N ALA A 1169 -18.81 19.37 8.48
CA ALA A 1169 -17.71 18.75 9.22
C ALA A 1169 -17.65 19.23 10.68
N SER A 1170 -16.92 18.50 11.52
CA SER A 1170 -16.43 19.01 12.82
C SER A 1170 -15.07 19.67 12.62
N VAL A 1171 -14.75 20.73 13.35
CA VAL A 1171 -13.41 21.35 13.36
C VAL A 1171 -12.59 20.61 14.42
N TRP A 1172 -11.60 19.82 14.02
CA TRP A 1172 -10.81 19.05 14.98
C TRP A 1172 -9.62 19.86 15.51
N LYS A 1173 -9.00 20.65 14.64
CA LYS A 1173 -7.80 21.43 14.98
C LYS A 1173 -7.78 22.76 14.24
N VAL A 1174 -7.28 23.79 14.92
CA VAL A 1174 -6.96 25.10 14.35
C VAL A 1174 -5.46 25.28 14.49
N ASP A 1175 -4.76 25.44 13.37
CA ASP A 1175 -3.28 25.49 13.29
C ASP A 1175 -2.72 26.93 13.31
N VAL A 1176 -3.58 27.94 13.24
CA VAL A 1176 -3.21 29.35 13.13
C VAL A 1176 -3.99 30.23 14.10
N ALA A 1177 -3.40 31.36 14.48
CA ALA A 1177 -4.05 32.41 15.26
C ALA A 1177 -4.27 33.68 14.42
N GLU A 1178 -5.19 34.54 14.85
CA GLU A 1178 -5.36 35.87 14.27
C GLU A 1178 -4.05 36.67 14.41
N GLY A 1179 -3.60 37.29 13.31
CA GLY A 1179 -2.33 38.00 13.19
C GLY A 1179 -1.18 37.18 12.59
N ASP A 1180 -1.33 35.86 12.44
CA ASP A 1180 -0.29 35.01 11.86
C ASP A 1180 -0.08 35.29 10.37
N ARG A 1181 1.19 35.30 9.93
CA ARG A 1181 1.55 35.30 8.51
C ARG A 1181 1.55 33.87 7.99
N VAL A 1182 0.79 33.62 6.93
CA VAL A 1182 0.65 32.30 6.31
C VAL A 1182 1.14 32.33 4.87
N ALA A 1183 1.85 31.28 4.46
CA ALA A 1183 2.22 31.07 3.06
C ALA A 1183 1.13 30.26 2.34
N LYS A 1184 1.00 30.43 1.03
CA LYS A 1184 0.12 29.59 0.20
C LYS A 1184 0.43 28.10 0.43
N GLY A 1185 -0.60 27.30 0.67
CA GLY A 1185 -0.50 25.87 0.98
C GLY A 1185 -0.23 25.56 2.46
N GLN A 1186 -0.07 26.58 3.32
CA GLN A 1186 0.08 26.35 4.76
C GLN A 1186 -1.25 25.88 5.37
N PRO A 1187 -1.24 24.82 6.21
CA PRO A 1187 -2.41 24.40 6.98
C PRO A 1187 -3.00 25.52 7.84
N LEU A 1188 -4.31 25.68 7.81
CA LEU A 1188 -5.05 26.66 8.61
C LEU A 1188 -5.93 25.98 9.65
N VAL A 1189 -6.82 25.10 9.20
CA VAL A 1189 -7.82 24.42 10.04
C VAL A 1189 -7.99 23.00 9.52
N SER A 1190 -7.95 22.02 10.41
CA SER A 1190 -8.30 20.64 10.08
C SER A 1190 -9.75 20.35 10.43
N LEU A 1191 -10.51 19.94 9.43
CA LEU A 1191 -11.88 19.47 9.55
C LEU A 1191 -11.91 17.94 9.65
N GLU A 1192 -12.85 17.40 10.41
CA GLU A 1192 -13.18 15.99 10.47
C GLU A 1192 -14.61 15.77 9.92
N ALA A 1193 -14.71 15.10 8.78
CA ALA A 1193 -15.99 14.65 8.22
C ALA A 1193 -15.80 13.29 7.58
N MET A 1194 -16.87 12.49 7.50
CA MET A 1194 -16.81 11.16 6.89
C MET A 1194 -15.70 10.28 7.52
N LYS A 1195 -15.41 10.47 8.81
CA LYS A 1195 -14.31 9.83 9.57
C LYS A 1195 -12.90 10.07 8.99
N MET A 1196 -12.71 11.17 8.27
CA MET A 1196 -11.41 11.58 7.74
C MET A 1196 -11.09 13.02 8.12
N GLU A 1197 -9.80 13.28 8.31
CA GLU A 1197 -9.26 14.62 8.43
C GLU A 1197 -9.13 15.27 7.03
N THR A 1198 -9.57 16.51 6.89
CA THR A 1198 -9.37 17.37 5.73
C THR A 1198 -8.78 18.69 6.20
N VAL A 1199 -7.54 18.95 5.78
CA VAL A 1199 -6.84 20.19 6.10
C VAL A 1199 -7.25 21.27 5.10
N LEU A 1200 -7.78 22.38 5.61
CA LEU A 1200 -7.98 23.60 4.83
C LEU A 1200 -6.68 24.38 4.80
N GLU A 1201 -6.14 24.58 3.60
CA GLU A 1201 -4.87 25.27 3.38
C GLU A 1201 -5.10 26.73 2.95
N ALA A 1202 -4.11 27.59 3.18
CA ALA A 1202 -4.12 28.96 2.72
C ALA A 1202 -4.08 29.02 1.18
N PRO A 1203 -5.07 29.64 0.50
CA PRO A 1203 -5.09 29.73 -0.96
C PRO A 1203 -4.02 30.69 -1.53
N CYS A 1204 -3.49 31.59 -0.70
CA CYS A 1204 -2.51 32.61 -1.04
C CYS A 1204 -1.66 32.98 0.18
N ASP A 1205 -0.54 33.67 -0.06
CA ASP A 1205 0.22 34.31 1.01
C ASP A 1205 -0.62 35.44 1.63
N GLY A 1206 -0.64 35.53 2.96
CA GLY A 1206 -1.47 36.54 3.63
C GLY A 1206 -1.27 36.60 5.14
N VAL A 1207 -2.09 37.42 5.79
CA VAL A 1207 -2.20 37.50 7.25
C VAL A 1207 -3.57 36.98 7.67
N VAL A 1208 -3.63 36.11 8.67
CA VAL A 1208 -4.89 35.63 9.25
C VAL A 1208 -5.58 36.80 9.95
N LEU A 1209 -6.69 37.29 9.39
CA LEU A 1209 -7.46 38.39 9.98
C LEU A 1209 -8.47 37.89 11.00
N ARG A 1210 -9.12 36.75 10.72
CA ARG A 1210 -10.04 36.09 11.65
C ARG A 1210 -10.02 34.58 11.54
N VAL A 1211 -10.19 33.91 12.67
CA VAL A 1211 -10.51 32.48 12.76
C VAL A 1211 -11.89 32.34 13.42
N LEU A 1212 -12.87 31.82 12.68
CA LEU A 1212 -14.27 31.85 13.08
C LEU A 1212 -14.70 30.67 13.97
N PRO A 1213 -14.26 29.41 13.73
CA PRO A 1213 -14.58 28.31 14.61
C PRO A 1213 -13.45 28.01 15.62
N THR A 1214 -13.80 27.30 16.68
CA THR A 1214 -12.86 26.68 17.63
C THR A 1214 -12.77 25.18 17.40
N ALA A 1215 -11.74 24.52 17.94
CA ALA A 1215 -11.73 23.05 17.97
C ALA A 1215 -13.00 22.52 18.68
N GLY A 1216 -13.65 21.52 18.09
CA GLY A 1216 -14.96 20.98 18.48
C GLY A 1216 -16.18 21.66 17.83
N SER A 1217 -16.02 22.80 17.13
CA SER A 1217 -17.13 23.48 16.44
C SER A 1217 -17.61 22.67 15.22
N GLN A 1218 -18.92 22.67 14.95
CA GLN A 1218 -19.46 22.13 13.70
C GLN A 1218 -19.53 23.24 12.64
N VAL A 1219 -19.20 22.91 11.39
CA VAL A 1219 -19.31 23.79 10.23
C VAL A 1219 -20.13 23.12 9.13
N VAL A 1220 -20.89 23.89 8.36
CA VAL A 1220 -21.61 23.42 7.17
C VAL A 1220 -20.91 23.78 5.87
N ALA A 1221 -21.28 23.12 4.77
CA ALA A 1221 -20.72 23.42 3.45
C ALA A 1221 -20.94 24.91 3.08
N GLY A 1222 -19.87 25.59 2.69
CA GLY A 1222 -19.85 27.01 2.35
C GLY A 1222 -19.72 27.96 3.55
N GLU A 1223 -19.69 27.45 4.78
CA GLU A 1223 -19.52 28.27 5.97
C GLU A 1223 -18.10 28.84 6.05
N ALA A 1224 -17.98 30.12 6.40
CA ALA A 1224 -16.70 30.81 6.55
C ALA A 1224 -15.90 30.24 7.74
N VAL A 1225 -14.64 29.87 7.49
CA VAL A 1225 -13.74 29.28 8.51
C VAL A 1225 -12.62 30.26 8.87
N VAL A 1226 -11.88 30.74 7.87
CA VAL A 1226 -10.76 31.68 8.06
C VAL A 1226 -10.87 32.83 7.07
N VAL A 1227 -10.59 34.05 7.53
CA VAL A 1227 -10.47 35.25 6.68
C VAL A 1227 -9.00 35.64 6.59
N LEU A 1228 -8.44 35.66 5.39
CA LEU A 1228 -7.08 36.12 5.12
C LEU A 1228 -7.08 37.54 4.54
N GLY A 1229 -6.14 38.38 4.98
CA GLY A 1229 -5.83 39.69 4.43
C GLY A 1229 -4.64 39.62 3.47
N GLY A 1230 -4.66 40.44 2.41
CA GLY A 1230 -3.55 40.54 1.46
C GLY A 1230 -2.23 40.96 2.12
N SER A 1231 -1.10 40.52 1.56
CA SER A 1231 0.25 40.74 2.09
C SER A 1231 0.63 42.23 2.26
N ASP A 1232 -0.02 43.15 1.53
CA ASP A 1232 0.19 44.61 1.60
C ASP A 1232 -0.59 45.31 2.74
N LEU A 1233 -1.52 44.64 3.43
CA LEU A 1233 -2.27 45.21 4.56
C LEU A 1233 -1.46 45.28 5.87
N ALA A 1234 -0.20 44.84 5.86
CA ALA A 1234 0.68 44.78 7.02
C ALA A 1234 1.22 46.15 7.52
N LEU A 1235 0.69 47.28 7.06
CA LEU A 1235 1.21 48.62 7.39
C LEU A 1235 0.16 49.64 7.86
N LEU A 1236 -1.08 49.23 8.19
CA LEU A 1236 -2.08 50.16 8.73
C LEU A 1236 -2.63 49.69 10.08
N GLU A 1237 -2.18 50.41 11.10
CA GLU A 1237 -2.80 50.70 12.42
C GLU A 1237 -2.95 49.55 13.44
N VAL A 1238 -1.88 49.36 14.23
CA VAL A 1238 -1.94 48.97 15.65
C VAL A 1238 -1.55 50.20 16.48
N GLU A 1239 -2.29 51.30 16.37
CA GLU A 1239 -2.12 52.51 17.19
C GLU A 1239 -3.40 53.34 17.04
N ASP A 1240 -4.47 52.97 17.75
CA ASP A 1240 -5.51 53.87 18.28
C ASP A 1240 -6.76 53.06 18.63
N LEU A 1241 -6.87 52.61 19.88
CA LEU A 1241 -8.13 52.36 20.59
C LEU A 1241 -7.82 52.21 22.09
N GLU A 1242 -7.38 53.32 22.70
CA GLU A 1242 -7.50 53.52 24.15
C GLU A 1242 -8.68 54.45 24.44
N LEU A 1243 -9.53 53.98 25.37
CA LEU A 1243 -10.32 54.70 26.38
C LEU A 1243 -11.76 55.16 26.07
N GLU A 1244 -12.68 54.51 26.80
CA GLU A 1244 -13.82 55.00 27.62
C GLU A 1244 -15.06 54.12 27.35
N GLY A 1245 -15.57 53.25 28.23
CA GLY A 1245 -15.79 53.35 29.67
C GLY A 1245 -17.31 53.26 29.94
N ALA A 1246 -17.82 52.13 30.45
CA ALA A 1246 -19.00 52.07 31.32
C ALA A 1246 -19.27 50.64 31.83
N THR A 1247 -19.16 50.51 33.15
CA THR A 1247 -19.75 49.49 34.03
C THR A 1247 -21.20 49.09 33.69
N VAL A 1248 -21.49 47.78 33.62
CA VAL A 1248 -22.23 46.92 34.58
C VAL A 1248 -22.10 45.47 34.14
#